data_AF-A0A6P8N8F8-F1
#
_entry.id   AF-A0A6P8N8F8-F1
#
_cell.length_a   1.000
_cell.length_b   1.000
_cell.length_c   1.000
_cell.angle_alpha   90.00
_cell.angle_beta   90.00
_cell.angle_gamma   90.00
#
_symmetry.space_group_name_H-M   'P 1'
#
loop_
_entity.id
_entity.type
_entity.pdbx_description
1 polymer ?
#
loop_
_entity_poly.entity_id
_entity_poly.type
_entity_poly.pdbx_seq_one_letter_code
_entity_poly.pdbx_strand_id
1 'polypeptide(L)'
;MSSCGVDGALRIATQRKLAQFDRLRGKEVKPGEFWDVVVITAADKQQELAYQQQISEKVRRKELPLGVHYNVFADPPGAKIGNGGSTLYALQRLEGLYGDKWTHFTIILIHAVAPPVCFHKEKNHITGRTLSKQRRKTQEMGNYKSRPTQTCTDEWKKKVSESYAAIVERLEDDLQITEKELTELKHVFSSDEAFSKVNLNYRTENGLSLLHLCCICGGNKSHIRTLMLKGLRPSRLTKNGFTAVHLAAYKDSTELLIALLHGGADIQQVGYGALTALHIATIAGHHEAVDILLQHGAYINIQDAVFFTPLHIASYYGHEQVTRLLLKFGADVNVCGEVGDRPLHLASAKGYLSIAKLLMEEGSKADVNAQDNEDHVPLHFCSRFGHYEIVKYLLQSSSEVQPHVVNIYGDTPLHLACYNGKFEVVKELIQLSGAESLTKENIFSETAFHSACTYGKNMELVKFLLDQNVVSINQQGRDGHTGLHCACYHGHIRLVQFLLDNGADMNLVACDPSRSSGEKDEQTCLMWAYEKGHDGIVTLLKHYKRPQDESTCNEYSQPGGDGSYVSVPSPLGKIKSMTKEKADVLLLRASLPSHFHLQLSEIEFHEIIGSGSFGKVYKGRCRNKIVAIKRYRANTYCSKSDVDMFCREVSILCRLNHPCIIQFVGACLDDPSQFAIVTQYVSGGSLFSLLHEQKRTLDLQSKLIIAVDVAKGMEYLHNLTHPIIHRDLNSHNILLYEDGHAVVADFGESRFLQSLDEDNMTKQPGNLRWMAPEVFSQCTRYTIKADVFSYALCLWELLTGEIPFAHLKPAAAAADMAYHHIRPPIGYSIPKPISSLLMRGWNSSPEVLAHTCCLAGYTFQI
;
A
#
# COMPACT_ATOMS: atom_id res chain seq x y z
N MET A 1 7.55 -28.59 -42.06
CA MET A 1 8.96 -28.68 -41.63
C MET A 1 9.40 -27.27 -41.24
N SER A 2 9.94 -26.91 -40.08
CA SER A 2 10.13 -27.55 -38.78
C SER A 2 10.78 -26.49 -37.87
N SER A 3 10.07 -25.96 -36.88
CA SER A 3 10.66 -25.43 -35.62
C SER A 3 9.62 -25.25 -34.50
N CYS A 4 8.63 -26.14 -34.40
CA CYS A 4 7.82 -26.33 -33.19
C CYS A 4 8.31 -27.60 -32.49
N GLY A 5 9.28 -27.50 -31.59
CA GLY A 5 10.00 -28.67 -31.09
C GLY A 5 9.74 -29.05 -29.63
N VAL A 6 9.89 -28.12 -28.69
CA VAL A 6 10.16 -28.53 -27.30
C VAL A 6 9.06 -28.09 -26.31
N ASP A 7 8.53 -26.88 -26.43
CA ASP A 7 7.58 -26.35 -25.42
C ASP A 7 6.12 -26.84 -25.62
N GLY A 8 5.73 -27.10 -26.88
CA GLY A 8 4.43 -27.70 -27.20
C GLY A 8 4.32 -29.17 -26.77
N ALA A 9 5.40 -29.94 -26.91
CA ALA A 9 5.41 -31.36 -26.55
C ALA A 9 5.31 -31.56 -25.03
N LEU A 10 5.98 -30.71 -24.24
CA LEU A 10 5.93 -30.78 -22.78
C LEU A 10 4.56 -30.36 -22.23
N ARG A 11 3.95 -29.30 -22.78
CA ARG A 11 2.58 -28.88 -22.42
C ARG A 11 1.54 -29.96 -22.75
N ILE A 12 1.61 -30.56 -23.94
CA ILE A 12 0.70 -31.63 -24.36
C ILE A 12 0.91 -32.89 -23.51
N ALA A 13 2.17 -33.26 -23.22
CA ALA A 13 2.47 -34.39 -22.35
C ALA A 13 1.96 -34.18 -20.92
N THR A 14 2.09 -32.96 -20.39
CA THR A 14 1.61 -32.59 -19.04
C THR A 14 0.08 -32.61 -18.96
N GLN A 15 -0.60 -32.04 -19.95
CA GLN A 15 -2.08 -32.08 -20.02
C GLN A 15 -2.61 -33.50 -20.16
N ARG A 16 -1.95 -34.37 -20.94
CA ARG A 16 -2.32 -35.79 -21.05
C ARG A 16 -2.15 -36.54 -19.73
N LYS A 17 -1.04 -36.31 -19.01
CA LYS A 17 -0.79 -36.92 -17.69
C LYS A 17 -1.81 -36.47 -16.64
N LEU A 18 -2.19 -35.18 -16.63
CA LEU A 18 -3.22 -34.65 -15.72
C LEU A 18 -4.62 -35.21 -16.04
N ALA A 19 -4.99 -35.27 -17.32
CA ALA A 19 -6.26 -35.86 -17.74
C ALA A 19 -6.35 -37.36 -17.40
N GLN A 20 -5.22 -38.09 -17.47
CA GLN A 20 -5.14 -39.49 -17.07
C GLN A 20 -5.18 -39.65 -15.55
N PHE A 21 -4.56 -38.75 -14.78
CA PHE A 21 -4.63 -38.69 -13.32
C PHE A 21 -6.07 -38.59 -12.83
N ASP A 22 -6.85 -37.67 -13.40
CA ASP A 22 -8.26 -37.47 -13.01
C ASP A 22 -9.14 -38.70 -13.29
N ARG A 23 -8.81 -39.50 -14.31
CA ARG A 23 -9.53 -40.74 -14.65
C ARG A 23 -9.19 -41.93 -13.76
N LEU A 24 -8.06 -41.87 -13.03
CA LEU A 24 -7.55 -42.93 -12.15
C LEU A 24 -7.85 -42.71 -10.66
N ARG A 25 -8.53 -41.61 -10.30
CA ARG A 25 -8.94 -41.36 -8.91
C ARG A 25 -9.77 -42.54 -8.38
N GLY A 26 -9.32 -43.10 -7.26
CA GLY A 26 -10.01 -44.19 -6.56
C GLY A 26 -9.92 -45.57 -7.23
N LYS A 27 -9.12 -45.71 -8.29
CA LYS A 27 -8.82 -46.99 -8.94
C LYS A 27 -7.47 -47.53 -8.45
N GLU A 28 -7.37 -48.84 -8.37
CA GLU A 28 -6.09 -49.53 -8.16
C GLU A 28 -5.25 -49.46 -9.43
N VAL A 29 -4.00 -49.06 -9.26
CA VAL A 29 -3.01 -48.98 -10.32
C VAL A 29 -1.94 -50.02 -10.03
N LYS A 30 -1.57 -50.80 -11.05
CA LYS A 30 -0.48 -51.77 -10.91
C LYS A 30 0.87 -51.04 -10.91
N PRO A 31 1.88 -51.55 -10.18
CA PRO A 31 3.24 -51.03 -10.28
C PRO A 31 3.69 -50.95 -11.76
N GLY A 32 4.23 -49.81 -12.18
CA GLY A 32 4.69 -49.52 -13.54
C GLY A 32 3.67 -48.89 -14.50
N GLU A 33 2.37 -48.87 -14.17
CA GLU A 33 1.30 -48.49 -15.12
C GLU A 33 1.02 -46.97 -15.16
N PHE A 34 1.28 -46.27 -14.06
CA PHE A 34 1.09 -44.83 -13.99
C PHE A 34 2.33 -44.14 -13.43
N TRP A 35 2.62 -44.28 -12.13
CA TRP A 35 3.87 -43.89 -11.44
C TRP A 35 4.22 -44.92 -10.37
N ASP A 36 5.50 -45.29 -10.28
CA ASP A 36 5.96 -46.24 -9.25
C ASP A 36 6.10 -45.55 -7.89
N VAL A 37 6.70 -44.35 -7.91
CA VAL A 37 6.97 -43.55 -6.72
C VAL A 37 6.67 -42.08 -7.00
N VAL A 38 5.89 -41.47 -6.11
CA VAL A 38 5.65 -40.02 -6.07
C VAL A 38 6.36 -39.46 -4.85
N VAL A 39 7.19 -38.45 -5.07
CA VAL A 39 7.96 -37.79 -4.00
C VAL A 39 7.54 -36.34 -3.90
N ILE A 40 7.16 -35.92 -2.71
CA ILE A 40 6.77 -34.53 -2.41
C ILE A 40 7.85 -33.93 -1.51
N THR A 41 8.45 -32.81 -1.91
CA THR A 41 9.39 -32.10 -1.02
C THR A 41 8.63 -31.07 -0.19
N ALA A 42 8.88 -31.03 1.11
CA ALA A 42 8.30 -30.09 2.06
C ALA A 42 9.36 -29.09 2.56
N ALA A 43 8.97 -27.86 2.86
CA ALA A 43 9.89 -26.81 3.27
C ALA A 43 10.41 -26.98 4.71
N ASP A 44 9.65 -27.67 5.56
CA ASP A 44 10.02 -27.97 6.93
C ASP A 44 9.29 -29.24 7.42
N LYS A 45 9.65 -29.68 8.63
CA LYS A 45 9.14 -30.90 9.25
C LYS A 45 7.65 -30.81 9.64
N GLN A 46 7.14 -29.60 9.85
CA GLN A 46 5.72 -29.38 10.16
C GLN A 46 4.86 -29.53 8.89
N GLN A 47 5.34 -29.01 7.76
CA GLN A 47 4.71 -29.16 6.45
C GLN A 47 4.80 -30.60 5.93
N GLU A 48 5.91 -31.31 6.20
CA GLU A 48 6.03 -32.74 5.91
C GLU A 48 4.92 -33.54 6.59
N LEU A 49 4.71 -33.32 7.89
CA LEU A 49 3.67 -34.01 8.66
C LEU A 49 2.26 -33.69 8.14
N ALA A 50 2.01 -32.42 7.80
CA ALA A 50 0.73 -31.99 7.23
C ALA A 50 0.43 -32.66 5.88
N TYR A 51 1.41 -32.76 4.99
CA TYR A 51 1.25 -33.43 3.70
C TYR A 51 1.10 -34.94 3.83
N GLN A 52 1.84 -35.58 4.73
CA GLN A 52 1.66 -37.00 5.03
C GLN A 52 0.22 -37.28 5.49
N GLN A 53 -0.30 -36.49 6.44
CA GLN A 53 -1.68 -36.60 6.90
C GLN A 53 -2.70 -36.38 5.77
N GLN A 54 -2.50 -35.35 4.95
CA GLN A 54 -3.38 -35.03 3.84
C GLN A 54 -3.40 -36.13 2.77
N ILE A 55 -2.24 -36.71 2.45
CA ILE A 55 -2.14 -37.82 1.50
C ILE A 55 -2.84 -39.05 2.07
N SER A 56 -2.59 -39.41 3.33
CA SER A 56 -3.27 -40.53 3.98
C SER A 56 -4.78 -40.35 3.98
N GLU A 57 -5.26 -39.14 4.26
CA GLU A 57 -6.69 -38.83 4.23
C GLU A 57 -7.28 -38.91 2.82
N LYS A 58 -6.58 -38.40 1.81
CA LYS A 58 -7.02 -38.45 0.41
C LYS A 58 -6.99 -39.85 -0.18
N VAL A 59 -6.00 -40.67 0.18
CA VAL A 59 -5.98 -42.10 -0.15
C VAL A 59 -7.17 -42.81 0.49
N ARG A 60 -7.45 -42.55 1.78
CA ARG A 60 -8.63 -43.10 2.49
C ARG A 60 -9.95 -42.71 1.82
N ARG A 61 -10.05 -41.47 1.34
CA ARG A 61 -11.22 -40.94 0.61
C ARG A 61 -11.27 -41.38 -0.87
N LYS A 62 -10.31 -42.21 -1.33
CA LYS A 62 -10.19 -42.66 -2.73
C LYS A 62 -10.05 -41.51 -3.73
N GLU A 63 -9.49 -40.38 -3.30
CA GLU A 63 -9.25 -39.20 -4.14
C GLU A 63 -7.90 -39.27 -4.88
N LEU A 64 -7.03 -40.22 -4.51
CA LEU A 64 -5.74 -40.50 -5.14
C LEU A 64 -5.72 -41.93 -5.73
N PRO A 65 -4.90 -42.20 -6.76
CA PRO A 65 -4.66 -43.55 -7.25
C PRO A 65 -4.15 -44.48 -6.15
N LEU A 66 -4.76 -45.66 -6.04
CA LEU A 66 -4.44 -46.68 -5.05
C LEU A 66 -3.31 -47.58 -5.59
N GLY A 67 -2.35 -47.97 -4.75
CA GLY A 67 -1.20 -48.80 -5.15
C GLY A 67 0.07 -48.04 -5.55
N VAL A 68 0.06 -46.70 -5.53
CA VAL A 68 1.25 -45.85 -5.76
C VAL A 68 1.94 -45.52 -4.43
N HIS A 69 3.27 -45.55 -4.39
CA HIS A 69 4.05 -45.16 -3.21
C HIS A 69 4.25 -43.64 -3.14
N TYR A 70 3.69 -43.00 -2.11
CA TYR A 70 3.84 -41.56 -1.87
C TYR A 70 4.82 -41.31 -0.71
N ASN A 71 5.93 -40.63 -1.00
CA ASN A 71 6.92 -40.21 0.00
C ASN A 71 6.92 -38.69 0.14
N VAL A 72 7.09 -38.18 1.36
CA VAL A 72 7.26 -36.75 1.63
C VAL A 72 8.58 -36.55 2.37
N PHE A 73 9.43 -35.62 1.92
CA PHE A 73 10.70 -35.31 2.57
C PHE A 73 10.80 -33.82 2.89
N ALA A 74 11.06 -33.48 4.15
CA ALA A 74 11.41 -32.10 4.53
C ALA A 74 12.84 -31.74 4.13
N ASP A 75 13.01 -30.52 3.63
CA ASP A 75 14.32 -29.92 3.42
C ASP A 75 15.09 -29.83 4.76
N PRO A 76 16.42 -30.03 4.76
CA PRO A 76 17.23 -29.99 5.98
C PRO A 76 17.25 -28.57 6.60
N PRO A 77 17.32 -28.44 7.94
CA PRO A 77 17.30 -27.13 8.60
C PRO A 77 18.54 -26.29 8.25
N GLY A 78 18.35 -25.12 7.66
CA GLY A 78 19.42 -24.23 7.21
C GLY A 78 19.00 -23.24 6.12
N ALA A 79 19.95 -22.53 5.50
CA ALA A 79 19.67 -21.61 4.38
C ALA A 79 18.98 -22.37 3.22
N LYS A 80 17.87 -21.81 2.72
CA LYS A 80 17.05 -22.44 1.67
C LYS A 80 17.91 -22.70 0.43
N ILE A 81 18.16 -23.97 0.16
CA ILE A 81 18.83 -24.43 -1.05
C ILE A 81 17.82 -24.20 -2.19
N GLY A 82 18.16 -23.42 -3.22
CA GLY A 82 17.22 -23.14 -4.32
C GLY A 82 16.67 -24.42 -4.98
N ASN A 83 15.68 -24.30 -5.88
CA ASN A 83 14.92 -25.44 -6.45
C ASN A 83 15.75 -26.67 -6.89
N GLY A 84 17.01 -26.50 -7.35
CA GLY A 84 17.89 -27.61 -7.70
C GLY A 84 18.44 -28.42 -6.51
N GLY A 85 18.54 -27.84 -5.32
CA GLY A 85 19.08 -28.47 -4.11
C GLY A 85 18.11 -29.42 -3.40
N SER A 86 16.84 -29.02 -3.24
CA SER A 86 15.79 -29.89 -2.68
C SER A 86 15.55 -31.12 -3.57
N THR A 87 15.71 -30.98 -4.89
CA THR A 87 15.66 -32.09 -5.85
C THR A 87 16.76 -33.11 -5.59
N LEU A 88 18.01 -32.64 -5.46
CA LEU A 88 19.16 -33.50 -5.22
C LEU A 88 19.06 -34.23 -3.87
N TYR A 89 18.61 -33.53 -2.82
CA TYR A 89 18.42 -34.12 -1.50
C TYR A 89 17.30 -35.18 -1.48
N ALA A 90 16.19 -34.93 -2.17
CA ALA A 90 15.11 -35.92 -2.30
C ALA A 90 15.58 -37.19 -3.01
N LEU A 91 16.43 -37.05 -4.05
CA LEU A 91 17.03 -38.19 -4.74
C LEU A 91 17.99 -38.97 -3.84
N GLN A 92 18.84 -38.30 -3.04
CA GLN A 92 19.72 -38.95 -2.06
C GLN A 92 18.93 -39.71 -0.98
N ARG A 93 17.80 -39.16 -0.54
CA ARG A 93 16.90 -39.83 0.43
C ARG A 93 16.24 -41.07 -0.15
N LEU A 94 15.82 -41.03 -1.42
CA LEU A 94 15.31 -42.21 -2.12
C LEU A 94 16.38 -43.27 -2.31
N GLU A 95 17.60 -42.88 -2.65
CA GLU A 95 18.75 -43.78 -2.75
C GLU A 95 19.02 -44.47 -1.40
N GLY A 96 18.94 -43.75 -0.28
CA GLY A 96 19.06 -44.33 1.05
C GLY A 96 17.90 -45.26 1.48
N LEU A 97 16.68 -45.01 1.00
CA LEU A 97 15.49 -45.82 1.34
C LEU A 97 15.35 -47.07 0.46
N TYR A 98 15.70 -46.97 -0.81
CA TYR A 98 15.40 -47.98 -1.83
C TYR A 98 16.66 -48.60 -2.46
N GLY A 99 17.79 -47.89 -2.50
CA GLY A 99 19.14 -48.39 -2.84
C GLY A 99 19.25 -49.34 -4.04
N ASP A 100 20.18 -50.28 -3.97
CA ASP A 100 20.50 -51.28 -5.02
C ASP A 100 19.39 -52.31 -5.31
N LYS A 101 18.19 -52.17 -4.73
CA LYS A 101 17.12 -53.15 -4.85
C LYS A 101 16.28 -53.02 -6.13
N TRP A 102 16.49 -51.97 -6.94
CA TRP A 102 15.60 -51.64 -8.06
C TRP A 102 16.37 -51.38 -9.35
N THR A 103 15.90 -51.94 -10.46
CA THR A 103 16.56 -51.82 -11.78
C THR A 103 15.99 -50.70 -12.64
N HIS A 104 14.69 -50.36 -12.53
CA HIS A 104 14.02 -49.28 -13.27
C HIS A 104 12.80 -48.76 -12.49
N PHE A 105 12.55 -47.45 -12.48
CA PHE A 105 11.34 -46.84 -11.92
C PHE A 105 11.07 -45.45 -12.49
N THR A 106 9.79 -45.05 -12.51
CA THR A 106 9.35 -43.70 -12.92
C THR A 106 9.00 -42.86 -11.69
N ILE A 107 9.79 -41.82 -11.42
CA ILE A 107 9.60 -40.90 -10.30
C ILE A 107 8.88 -39.63 -10.76
N ILE A 108 7.91 -39.18 -9.97
CA ILE A 108 7.46 -37.79 -10.03
C ILE A 108 7.89 -37.06 -8.77
N LEU A 109 8.80 -36.11 -8.94
CA LEU A 109 9.18 -35.13 -7.93
C LEU A 109 8.22 -33.95 -8.00
N ILE A 110 7.34 -33.87 -7.01
CA ILE A 110 6.46 -32.75 -6.76
C ILE A 110 7.17 -31.87 -5.73
N HIS A 111 7.90 -30.88 -6.22
CA HIS A 111 8.33 -29.83 -5.32
C HIS A 111 7.09 -29.09 -4.84
N ALA A 112 6.77 -29.15 -3.55
CA ALA A 112 5.86 -28.18 -2.97
C ALA A 112 6.62 -26.85 -2.86
N VAL A 113 6.82 -26.24 -4.03
CA VAL A 113 7.41 -24.93 -4.14
C VAL A 113 6.37 -23.97 -3.55
N ALA A 114 6.63 -23.46 -2.34
CA ALA A 114 6.31 -22.05 -2.10
C ALA A 114 6.96 -21.29 -3.27
N PRO A 115 6.17 -20.59 -4.10
CA PRO A 115 6.38 -20.40 -5.54
C PRO A 115 7.84 -20.07 -5.92
N PRO A 116 8.34 -20.57 -7.08
CA PRO A 116 9.70 -20.33 -7.50
C PRO A 116 9.96 -18.83 -7.46
N VAL A 117 11.16 -18.46 -7.01
CA VAL A 117 11.74 -17.12 -7.17
C VAL A 117 12.01 -16.87 -8.66
N CYS A 118 10.92 -16.80 -9.42
CA CYS A 118 10.64 -15.79 -10.42
C CYS A 118 9.64 -14.85 -9.74
N PHE A 119 9.44 -13.64 -10.24
CA PHE A 119 8.34 -12.79 -9.78
C PHE A 119 6.98 -13.47 -10.06
N HIS A 120 6.58 -14.37 -9.18
CA HIS A 120 5.22 -14.74 -8.87
C HIS A 120 4.97 -14.23 -7.45
N LYS A 121 5.03 -12.89 -7.31
CA LYS A 121 4.06 -12.22 -6.43
C LYS A 121 2.71 -12.77 -6.88
N GLU A 122 2.03 -13.46 -5.98
CA GLU A 122 0.63 -13.85 -6.10
C GLU A 122 0.20 -14.25 -7.51
N LYS A 123 0.06 -15.56 -7.80
CA LYS A 123 -0.90 -15.96 -8.83
C LYS A 123 -2.28 -15.50 -8.36
N ASN A 124 -2.59 -14.26 -8.69
CA ASN A 124 -3.88 -13.63 -8.58
C ASN A 124 -4.78 -14.21 -9.68
N HIS A 125 -5.07 -15.50 -9.55
CA HIS A 125 -6.46 -15.93 -9.72
C HIS A 125 -7.41 -15.19 -8.76
N ILE A 126 -6.89 -14.32 -7.88
CA ILE A 126 -7.61 -13.26 -7.18
C ILE A 126 -8.36 -12.35 -8.16
N THR A 127 -7.96 -12.00 -9.39
CA THR A 127 -8.88 -11.19 -10.23
C THR A 127 -10.06 -12.02 -10.72
N GLY A 128 -9.86 -13.19 -11.33
CA GLY A 128 -10.99 -14.05 -11.75
C GLY A 128 -11.88 -14.55 -10.59
N ARG A 129 -11.31 -14.94 -9.44
CA ARG A 129 -12.07 -15.38 -8.24
C ARG A 129 -12.60 -14.20 -7.40
N THR A 130 -11.94 -13.05 -7.36
CA THR A 130 -12.42 -11.87 -6.63
C THR A 130 -13.41 -11.09 -7.45
N LEU A 131 -13.25 -10.96 -8.77
CA LEU A 131 -14.28 -10.40 -9.67
C LEU A 131 -15.50 -11.32 -9.75
N SER A 132 -15.35 -12.64 -9.76
CA SER A 132 -16.53 -13.53 -9.65
C SER A 132 -17.16 -13.51 -8.25
N LYS A 133 -16.37 -13.39 -7.17
CA LYS A 133 -16.89 -13.12 -5.81
C LYS A 133 -17.50 -11.73 -5.68
N GLN A 134 -16.99 -10.73 -6.40
CA GLN A 134 -17.45 -9.35 -6.37
C GLN A 134 -18.70 -9.21 -7.21
N ARG A 135 -18.77 -9.84 -8.40
CA ARG A 135 -20.01 -10.00 -9.18
C ARG A 135 -21.09 -10.74 -8.38
N ARG A 136 -20.73 -11.79 -7.63
CA ARG A 136 -21.67 -12.47 -6.71
C ARG A 136 -22.06 -11.57 -5.52
N LYS A 137 -21.10 -10.87 -4.91
CA LYS A 137 -21.36 -9.93 -3.81
C LYS A 137 -22.14 -8.70 -4.25
N THR A 138 -21.95 -8.15 -5.45
CA THR A 138 -22.71 -7.01 -5.97
C THR A 138 -24.13 -7.41 -6.38
N GLN A 139 -24.34 -8.68 -6.77
CA GLN A 139 -25.69 -9.25 -6.88
C GLN A 139 -26.36 -9.44 -5.51
N GLU A 140 -25.59 -9.59 -4.43
CA GLU A 140 -26.09 -9.73 -3.05
C GLU A 140 -26.17 -8.39 -2.26
N MET A 141 -25.43 -7.35 -2.66
CA MET A 141 -25.33 -6.04 -2.00
C MET A 141 -26.18 -4.99 -2.74
N GLY A 142 -27.45 -4.86 -2.34
CA GLY A 142 -28.41 -3.91 -2.91
C GLY A 142 -28.75 -2.73 -2.00
N ASN A 143 -27.76 -2.04 -1.41
CA ASN A 143 -28.01 -0.84 -0.61
C ASN A 143 -26.88 0.20 -0.80
N TYR A 144 -27.21 1.48 -0.97
CA TYR A 144 -26.27 2.60 -1.10
C TYR A 144 -25.20 2.66 0.00
N LYS A 145 -25.50 2.21 1.23
CA LYS A 145 -24.52 2.14 2.35
C LYS A 145 -23.33 1.23 2.07
N SER A 146 -23.42 0.35 1.07
CA SER A 146 -22.42 -0.69 0.76
C SER A 146 -21.48 -0.33 -0.40
N ARG A 147 -21.60 0.88 -0.98
CA ARG A 147 -20.78 1.29 -2.13
C ARG A 147 -19.29 1.38 -1.74
N PRO A 148 -18.39 0.63 -2.41
CA PRO A 148 -16.96 0.71 -2.14
C PRO A 148 -16.39 2.05 -2.60
N THR A 149 -15.47 2.63 -1.82
CA THR A 149 -14.83 3.92 -2.12
C THR A 149 -13.76 3.82 -3.21
N GLN A 150 -13.23 2.62 -3.44
CA GLN A 150 -12.27 2.30 -4.50
C GLN A 150 -12.65 0.95 -5.13
N THR A 151 -12.55 0.86 -6.46
CA THR A 151 -12.75 -0.41 -7.16
C THR A 151 -11.47 -1.24 -7.17
N CYS A 152 -11.59 -2.56 -7.36
CA CYS A 152 -10.41 -3.41 -7.51
C CYS A 152 -9.57 -3.00 -8.73
N THR A 153 -10.21 -2.49 -9.78
CA THR A 153 -9.55 -1.97 -10.97
C THR A 153 -8.77 -0.68 -10.67
N ASP A 154 -9.28 0.20 -9.80
CA ASP A 154 -8.56 1.41 -9.38
C ASP A 154 -7.27 1.08 -8.60
N GLU A 155 -7.32 0.11 -7.68
CA GLU A 155 -6.14 -0.36 -6.96
C GLU A 155 -5.11 -0.98 -7.90
N TRP A 156 -5.57 -1.78 -8.87
CA TRP A 156 -4.67 -2.42 -9.83
C TRP A 156 -4.02 -1.39 -10.76
N LYS A 157 -4.78 -0.40 -11.27
CA LYS A 157 -4.25 0.71 -12.07
C LYS A 157 -3.19 1.52 -11.30
N LYS A 158 -3.39 1.72 -9.98
CA LYS A 158 -2.38 2.34 -9.11
C LYS A 158 -1.11 1.49 -9.05
N LYS A 159 -1.23 0.17 -8.85
CA LYS A 159 -0.08 -0.76 -8.83
C LYS A 159 0.66 -0.79 -10.17
N VAL A 160 -0.04 -0.72 -11.30
CA VAL A 160 0.58 -0.63 -12.63
C VAL A 160 1.40 0.65 -12.74
N SER A 161 0.86 1.79 -12.31
CA SER A 161 1.60 3.06 -12.30
C SER A 161 2.83 3.01 -11.40
N GLU A 162 2.72 2.43 -10.20
CA GLU A 162 3.85 2.23 -9.28
C GLU A 162 4.90 1.28 -9.86
N SER A 163 4.46 0.24 -10.57
CA SER A 163 5.35 -0.72 -11.24
C SER A 163 6.20 -0.04 -12.30
N TYR A 164 5.60 0.75 -13.20
CA TYR A 164 6.36 1.47 -14.21
C TYR A 164 7.27 2.57 -13.62
N ALA A 165 6.84 3.25 -12.55
CA ALA A 165 7.71 4.19 -11.84
C ALA A 165 8.97 3.48 -11.30
N ALA A 166 8.80 2.31 -10.69
CA ALA A 166 9.92 1.49 -10.20
C ALA A 166 10.78 0.88 -11.32
N ILE A 167 10.25 0.72 -12.53
CA ILE A 167 11.03 0.34 -13.72
C ILE A 167 11.92 1.50 -14.15
N VAL A 168 11.36 2.71 -14.25
CA VAL A 168 12.10 3.92 -14.63
C VAL A 168 13.20 4.22 -13.61
N GLU A 169 12.90 4.16 -12.32
CA GLU A 169 13.89 4.36 -11.25
C GLU A 169 15.07 3.37 -11.37
N ARG A 170 14.81 2.10 -11.70
CA ARG A 170 15.87 1.10 -11.92
C ARG A 170 16.68 1.34 -13.19
N LEU A 171 16.05 1.83 -14.26
CA LEU A 171 16.76 2.24 -15.46
C LEU A 171 17.68 3.43 -15.14
N GLU A 172 17.17 4.42 -14.42
CA GLU A 172 17.93 5.60 -14.00
C GLU A 172 19.10 5.23 -13.07
N ASP A 173 18.90 4.28 -12.15
CA ASP A 173 19.97 3.74 -11.28
C ASP A 173 21.08 3.06 -12.09
N ASP A 174 20.73 2.30 -13.16
CA ASP A 174 21.72 1.75 -14.09
C ASP A 174 22.45 2.84 -14.90
N LEU A 175 21.87 4.04 -15.05
CA LEU A 175 22.51 5.18 -15.71
C LEU A 175 23.40 6.00 -14.77
N GLN A 176 23.25 5.88 -13.45
CA GLN A 176 24.07 6.59 -12.47
C GLN A 176 25.44 5.94 -12.37
N ILE A 177 26.45 6.63 -12.91
CA ILE A 177 27.86 6.27 -12.84
C ILE A 177 28.58 7.38 -12.07
N THR A 178 29.51 7.03 -11.18
CA THR A 178 30.26 8.03 -10.42
C THR A 178 31.06 8.94 -11.35
N GLU A 179 31.22 10.23 -11.01
CA GLU A 179 31.95 11.18 -11.87
C GLU A 179 33.38 10.73 -12.19
N LYS A 180 34.03 10.07 -11.23
CA LYS A 180 35.37 9.50 -11.40
C LYS A 180 35.36 8.40 -12.47
N GLU A 181 34.46 7.42 -12.35
CA GLU A 181 34.32 6.33 -13.33
C GLU A 181 33.89 6.87 -14.70
N LEU A 182 33.00 7.86 -14.74
CA LEU A 182 32.54 8.47 -15.98
C LEU A 182 33.70 9.14 -16.73
N THR A 183 34.60 9.82 -16.01
CA THR A 183 35.77 10.48 -16.61
C THR A 183 36.77 9.46 -17.15
N GLU A 184 37.07 8.41 -16.38
CA GLU A 184 37.95 7.32 -16.80
C GLU A 184 37.38 6.56 -18.01
N LEU A 185 36.08 6.23 -17.99
CA LEU A 185 35.41 5.52 -19.07
C LEU A 185 35.28 6.39 -20.33
N LYS A 186 35.00 7.69 -20.20
CA LYS A 186 35.00 8.61 -21.34
C LYS A 186 36.38 8.69 -22.00
N HIS A 187 37.46 8.75 -21.22
CA HIS A 187 38.81 8.68 -21.76
C HIS A 187 39.04 7.36 -22.51
N VAL A 188 38.65 6.23 -21.91
CA VAL A 188 38.75 4.90 -22.54
C VAL A 188 37.99 4.80 -23.87
N PHE A 189 36.78 5.36 -23.96
CA PHE A 189 35.99 5.38 -25.19
C PHE A 189 36.43 6.48 -26.19
N SER A 190 37.37 7.35 -25.83
CA SER A 190 37.90 8.40 -26.72
C SER A 190 39.24 8.04 -27.38
N SER A 191 39.89 6.96 -26.94
CA SER A 191 41.22 6.54 -27.43
C SER A 191 41.21 5.05 -27.78
N ASP A 192 41.46 4.73 -29.05
CA ASP A 192 41.56 3.34 -29.54
C ASP A 192 42.66 2.55 -28.80
N GLU A 193 43.77 3.22 -28.44
CA GLU A 193 44.85 2.59 -27.69
C GLU A 193 44.41 2.24 -26.26
N ALA A 194 43.72 3.16 -25.59
CA ALA A 194 43.16 2.92 -24.25
C ALA A 194 42.09 1.81 -24.29
N PHE A 195 41.23 1.83 -25.30
CA PHE A 195 40.17 0.83 -25.50
C PHE A 195 40.71 -0.58 -25.75
N SER A 196 41.84 -0.70 -26.46
CA SER A 196 42.47 -1.99 -26.75
C SER A 196 42.91 -2.75 -25.49
N LYS A 197 43.26 -2.02 -24.42
CA LYS A 197 43.81 -2.52 -23.14
C LYS A 197 42.75 -2.82 -22.08
N VAL A 198 41.46 -2.60 -22.38
CA VAL A 198 40.38 -2.73 -21.39
C VAL A 198 40.12 -4.20 -21.03
N ASN A 199 39.96 -4.48 -19.73
CA ASN A 199 39.57 -5.79 -19.24
C ASN A 199 38.11 -6.10 -19.60
N LEU A 200 37.87 -7.08 -20.47
CA LEU A 200 36.54 -7.53 -20.91
C LEU A 200 35.64 -8.03 -19.77
N ASN A 201 36.24 -8.46 -18.66
CA ASN A 201 35.56 -8.90 -17.45
C ASN A 201 35.22 -7.74 -16.49
N TYR A 202 35.63 -6.50 -16.79
CA TYR A 202 35.32 -5.33 -15.97
C TYR A 202 33.82 -5.17 -15.77
N ARG A 203 33.40 -4.96 -14.52
CA ARG A 203 32.01 -4.66 -14.16
C ARG A 203 32.00 -3.56 -13.11
N THR A 204 31.02 -2.66 -13.22
CA THR A 204 30.73 -1.70 -12.15
C THR A 204 30.07 -2.41 -10.96
N GLU A 205 29.91 -1.68 -9.85
CA GLU A 205 29.15 -2.15 -8.70
C GLU A 205 27.69 -2.51 -9.07
N ASN A 206 27.07 -1.83 -10.04
CA ASN A 206 25.73 -2.15 -10.54
C ASN A 206 25.71 -3.31 -11.57
N GLY A 207 26.85 -3.96 -11.79
CA GLY A 207 26.98 -5.10 -12.69
C GLY A 207 27.02 -4.74 -14.18
N LEU A 208 27.23 -3.45 -14.50
CA LEU A 208 27.29 -2.98 -15.89
C LEU A 208 28.53 -3.56 -16.59
N SER A 209 28.32 -4.17 -17.75
CA SER A 209 29.41 -4.59 -18.64
C SER A 209 29.87 -3.44 -19.54
N LEU A 210 31.02 -3.59 -20.19
CA LEU A 210 31.49 -2.61 -21.18
C LEU A 210 30.48 -2.33 -22.30
N LEU A 211 29.65 -3.31 -22.69
CA LEU A 211 28.56 -3.07 -23.66
C LEU A 211 27.47 -2.15 -23.10
N HIS A 212 27.12 -2.28 -21.82
CA HIS A 212 26.18 -1.36 -21.16
C HIS A 212 26.80 0.04 -21.07
N LEU A 213 28.07 0.12 -20.64
CA LEU A 213 28.80 1.38 -20.49
C LEU A 213 29.00 2.10 -21.83
N CYS A 214 29.18 1.38 -22.94
CA CYS A 214 29.14 2.00 -24.27
C CYS A 214 27.82 2.75 -24.52
N CYS A 215 26.69 2.21 -24.07
CA CYS A 215 25.38 2.83 -24.27
C CYS A 215 25.14 4.02 -23.33
N ILE A 216 25.80 4.05 -22.17
CA ILE A 216 25.65 5.10 -21.15
C ILE A 216 26.65 6.25 -21.36
N CYS A 217 27.92 5.93 -21.64
CA CYS A 217 29.02 6.89 -21.63
C CYS A 217 29.35 7.49 -23.01
N GLY A 218 28.53 7.24 -24.04
CA GLY A 218 28.75 7.79 -25.39
C GLY A 218 29.76 7.01 -26.23
N GLY A 219 29.69 5.68 -26.19
CA GLY A 219 30.41 4.83 -27.13
C GLY A 219 29.91 4.99 -28.58
N ASN A 220 30.58 4.33 -29.53
CA ASN A 220 30.24 4.36 -30.95
C ASN A 220 30.05 2.93 -31.48
N LYS A 221 29.62 2.80 -32.75
CA LYS A 221 29.41 1.48 -33.37
C LYS A 221 30.67 0.61 -33.45
N SER A 222 31.87 1.18 -33.54
CA SER A 222 33.12 0.40 -33.61
C SER A 222 33.47 -0.21 -32.25
N HIS A 223 33.19 0.49 -31.14
CA HIS A 223 33.33 -0.07 -29.79
C HIS A 223 32.40 -1.27 -29.59
N ILE A 224 31.12 -1.15 -29.95
CA ILE A 224 30.15 -2.26 -29.85
C ILE A 224 30.63 -3.47 -30.67
N ARG A 225 30.97 -3.26 -31.95
CA ARG A 225 31.48 -4.34 -32.83
C ARG A 225 32.71 -5.02 -32.25
N THR A 226 33.68 -4.24 -31.78
CA THR A 226 34.93 -4.78 -31.21
C THR A 226 34.66 -5.60 -29.95
N LEU A 227 33.81 -5.12 -29.04
CA LEU A 227 33.47 -5.85 -27.82
C LEU A 227 32.75 -7.16 -28.10
N MET A 228 31.83 -7.15 -29.07
CA MET A 228 31.10 -8.36 -29.47
C MET A 228 32.03 -9.38 -30.17
N LEU A 229 32.94 -8.93 -31.05
CA LEU A 229 33.97 -9.78 -31.66
C LEU A 229 34.93 -10.39 -30.62
N LYS A 230 35.25 -9.63 -29.56
CA LYS A 230 36.03 -10.11 -28.42
C LYS A 230 35.24 -11.02 -27.46
N GLY A 231 33.97 -11.33 -27.77
CA GLY A 231 33.16 -12.33 -27.07
C GLY A 231 32.23 -11.80 -25.99
N LEU A 232 32.03 -10.48 -25.86
CA LEU A 232 30.99 -9.96 -24.96
C LEU A 232 29.61 -10.25 -25.54
N ARG A 233 28.78 -10.91 -24.72
CA ARG A 233 27.41 -11.25 -25.09
C ARG A 233 26.47 -10.06 -24.88
N PRO A 234 25.69 -9.66 -25.90
CA PRO A 234 24.70 -8.59 -25.78
C PRO A 234 23.51 -8.98 -24.89
N SER A 235 23.33 -10.28 -24.64
CA SER A 235 22.24 -10.81 -23.81
C SER A 235 22.48 -10.72 -22.30
N ARG A 236 23.60 -10.16 -21.87
CA ARG A 236 23.92 -10.02 -20.45
C ARG A 236 23.02 -8.98 -19.81
N LEU A 237 22.56 -9.26 -18.60
CA LEU A 237 21.73 -8.37 -17.79
C LEU A 237 22.58 -7.61 -16.75
N THR A 238 22.19 -6.37 -16.45
CA THR A 238 22.61 -5.61 -15.27
C THR A 238 22.04 -6.20 -13.98
N LYS A 239 22.44 -5.70 -12.80
CA LYS A 239 21.80 -6.10 -11.53
C LYS A 239 20.31 -5.75 -11.50
N ASN A 240 19.93 -4.66 -12.15
CA ASN A 240 18.54 -4.22 -12.29
C ASN A 240 17.78 -4.95 -13.40
N GLY A 241 18.43 -5.84 -14.15
CA GLY A 241 17.78 -6.74 -15.10
C GLY A 241 17.62 -6.17 -16.51
N PHE A 242 18.48 -5.26 -16.95
CA PHE A 242 18.42 -4.67 -18.30
C PHE A 242 19.60 -5.13 -19.16
N THR A 243 19.40 -5.21 -20.48
CA THR A 243 20.48 -5.48 -21.45
C THR A 243 21.03 -4.17 -22.03
N ALA A 244 22.15 -4.26 -22.75
CA ALA A 244 22.66 -3.11 -23.51
C ALA A 244 21.64 -2.57 -24.53
N VAL A 245 20.80 -3.42 -25.12
CA VAL A 245 19.74 -3.00 -26.05
C VAL A 245 18.66 -2.18 -25.33
N HIS A 246 18.28 -2.58 -24.11
CA HIS A 246 17.32 -1.81 -23.30
C HIS A 246 17.87 -0.42 -22.95
N LEU A 247 19.14 -0.32 -22.56
CA LEU A 247 19.76 0.98 -22.24
C LEU A 247 19.93 1.86 -23.49
N ALA A 248 20.31 1.28 -24.63
CA ALA A 248 20.40 2.01 -25.89
C ALA A 248 19.03 2.54 -26.34
N ALA A 249 17.97 1.75 -26.16
CA ALA A 249 16.60 2.15 -26.44
C ALA A 249 16.10 3.26 -25.49
N TYR A 250 16.46 3.20 -24.20
CA TYR A 250 16.09 4.21 -23.20
C TYR A 250 16.86 5.54 -23.36
N LYS A 251 18.08 5.51 -23.91
CA LYS A 251 18.89 6.70 -24.18
C LYS A 251 18.66 7.32 -25.56
N ASP A 252 17.79 6.71 -26.36
CA ASP A 252 17.59 7.06 -27.77
C ASP A 252 18.88 7.03 -28.61
N SER A 253 19.80 6.12 -28.27
CA SER A 253 21.08 5.95 -28.94
C SER A 253 20.92 5.10 -30.21
N THR A 254 20.27 5.65 -31.23
CA THR A 254 19.89 4.96 -32.48
C THR A 254 21.05 4.23 -33.15
N GLU A 255 22.23 4.85 -33.28
CA GLU A 255 23.42 4.21 -33.89
C GLU A 255 23.87 2.96 -33.11
N LEU A 256 23.87 3.05 -31.77
CA LEU A 256 24.29 1.95 -30.90
C LEU A 256 23.24 0.83 -30.87
N LEU A 257 21.96 1.20 -30.89
CA LEU A 257 20.85 0.27 -30.99
C LEU A 257 20.98 -0.58 -32.28
N ILE A 258 21.18 0.07 -33.43
CA ILE A 258 21.42 -0.61 -34.71
C ILE A 258 22.69 -1.48 -34.65
N ALA A 259 23.78 -0.98 -34.07
CA ALA A 259 25.03 -1.73 -33.96
C ALA A 259 24.88 -3.01 -33.11
N LEU A 260 24.14 -2.93 -32.01
CA LEU A 260 23.84 -4.09 -31.15
C LEU A 260 22.98 -5.13 -31.88
N LEU A 261 21.91 -4.68 -32.57
CA LEU A 261 21.03 -5.56 -33.34
C LEU A 261 21.77 -6.29 -34.46
N HIS A 262 22.56 -5.56 -35.27
CA HIS A 262 23.42 -6.17 -36.30
C HIS A 262 24.50 -7.09 -35.72
N GLY A 263 24.94 -6.86 -34.48
CA GLY A 263 25.87 -7.73 -33.78
C GLY A 263 25.25 -9.04 -33.27
N GLY A 264 23.94 -9.26 -33.46
CA GLY A 264 23.24 -10.45 -33.01
C GLY A 264 22.64 -10.33 -31.61
N ALA A 265 22.36 -9.11 -31.14
CA ALA A 265 21.54 -8.94 -29.95
C ALA A 265 20.09 -9.40 -30.24
N ASP A 266 19.53 -10.16 -29.30
CA ASP A 266 18.14 -10.62 -29.42
C ASP A 266 17.18 -9.46 -29.16
N ILE A 267 16.47 -9.06 -30.21
CA ILE A 267 15.50 -7.95 -30.19
C ILE A 267 14.29 -8.22 -29.28
N GLN A 268 13.97 -9.50 -29.05
CA GLN A 268 12.84 -9.92 -28.21
C GLN A 268 13.26 -10.23 -26.78
N GLN A 269 14.55 -10.08 -26.45
CA GLN A 269 15.01 -10.41 -25.12
C GLN A 269 14.32 -9.52 -24.09
N VAL A 270 13.73 -10.18 -23.10
CA VAL A 270 13.07 -9.51 -21.98
C VAL A 270 14.06 -9.16 -20.87
N GLY A 271 13.91 -7.97 -20.31
CA GLY A 271 14.56 -7.53 -19.09
C GLY A 271 13.63 -7.58 -17.87
N TYR A 272 13.84 -6.66 -16.93
CA TYR A 272 12.98 -6.51 -15.76
C TYR A 272 11.53 -6.24 -16.15
N GLY A 273 10.58 -6.84 -15.44
CA GLY A 273 9.14 -6.68 -15.71
C GLY A 273 8.66 -7.33 -17.02
N ALA A 274 9.44 -8.25 -17.60
CA ALA A 274 9.18 -8.83 -18.92
C ALA A 274 9.14 -7.78 -20.05
N LEU A 275 9.79 -6.63 -19.86
CA LEU A 275 9.86 -5.57 -20.86
C LEU A 275 10.90 -5.92 -21.92
N THR A 276 10.60 -5.61 -23.17
CA THR A 276 11.54 -5.70 -24.29
C THR A 276 12.10 -4.31 -24.56
N ALA A 277 13.10 -4.19 -25.43
CA ALA A 277 13.60 -2.90 -25.88
C ALA A 277 12.49 -2.01 -26.48
N LEU A 278 11.50 -2.61 -27.15
CA LEU A 278 10.35 -1.89 -27.72
C LEU A 278 9.47 -1.28 -26.61
N HIS A 279 9.22 -2.02 -25.53
CA HIS A 279 8.51 -1.47 -24.37
C HIS A 279 9.29 -0.30 -23.76
N ILE A 280 10.60 -0.43 -23.57
CA ILE A 280 11.44 0.62 -22.97
C ILE A 280 11.47 1.89 -23.81
N ALA A 281 11.69 1.78 -25.12
CA ALA A 281 11.64 2.92 -26.04
C ALA A 281 10.26 3.59 -26.00
N THR A 282 9.19 2.80 -25.89
CA THR A 282 7.82 3.31 -25.79
C THR A 282 7.54 3.98 -24.45
N ILE A 283 8.04 3.48 -23.31
CA ILE A 283 7.93 4.16 -22.00
C ILE A 283 8.59 5.54 -22.07
N ALA A 284 9.80 5.61 -22.65
CA ALA A 284 10.57 6.83 -22.77
C ALA A 284 10.07 7.81 -23.84
N GLY A 285 9.19 7.36 -24.76
CA GLY A 285 8.63 8.19 -25.82
C GLY A 285 9.59 8.42 -27.01
N HIS A 286 10.61 7.59 -27.17
CA HIS A 286 11.64 7.73 -28.21
C HIS A 286 11.17 7.08 -29.53
N HIS A 287 10.58 7.88 -30.43
CA HIS A 287 9.98 7.34 -31.66
C HIS A 287 11.02 6.81 -32.65
N GLU A 288 12.24 7.34 -32.70
CA GLU A 288 13.32 6.81 -33.56
C GLU A 288 13.75 5.42 -33.12
N ALA A 289 13.97 5.21 -31.82
CA ALA A 289 14.26 3.90 -31.27
C ALA A 289 13.12 2.89 -31.53
N VAL A 290 11.86 3.31 -31.38
CA VAL A 290 10.70 2.47 -31.72
C VAL A 290 10.70 2.09 -33.21
N ASP A 291 10.95 3.05 -34.11
CA ASP A 291 10.97 2.80 -35.56
C ASP A 291 12.04 1.78 -35.94
N ILE A 292 13.26 1.96 -35.42
CA ILE A 292 14.37 1.03 -35.63
C ILE A 292 14.00 -0.38 -35.14
N LEU A 293 13.44 -0.49 -33.94
CA LEU A 293 13.08 -1.79 -33.36
C LEU A 293 12.00 -2.50 -34.20
N LEU A 294 10.98 -1.79 -34.64
CA LEU A 294 9.92 -2.35 -35.49
C LEU A 294 10.46 -2.78 -36.86
N GLN A 295 11.31 -1.96 -37.49
CA GLN A 295 11.97 -2.31 -38.76
C GLN A 295 12.85 -3.55 -38.66
N HIS A 296 13.45 -3.80 -37.49
CA HIS A 296 14.27 -4.99 -37.22
C HIS A 296 13.46 -6.19 -36.69
N GLY A 297 12.12 -6.12 -36.74
CA GLY A 297 11.24 -7.25 -36.45
C GLY A 297 10.83 -7.41 -34.99
N ALA A 298 10.88 -6.34 -34.18
CA ALA A 298 10.31 -6.36 -32.83
C ALA A 298 8.81 -6.71 -32.89
N TYR A 299 8.34 -7.56 -31.98
CA TYR A 299 6.94 -8.00 -32.02
C TYR A 299 6.03 -6.88 -31.53
N ILE A 300 5.19 -6.37 -32.44
CA ILE A 300 4.40 -5.17 -32.19
C ILE A 300 3.34 -5.32 -31.09
N ASN A 301 2.78 -6.51 -30.95
CA ASN A 301 1.77 -6.85 -29.95
C ASN A 301 2.34 -7.68 -28.79
N ILE A 302 3.66 -7.61 -28.56
CA ILE A 302 4.27 -8.26 -27.39
C ILE A 302 3.67 -7.68 -26.11
N GLN A 303 3.49 -8.52 -25.09
CA GLN A 303 2.89 -8.12 -23.81
C GLN A 303 3.92 -8.22 -22.69
N ASP A 304 3.96 -7.22 -21.82
CA ASP A 304 4.79 -7.21 -20.61
C ASP A 304 4.14 -7.99 -19.45
N ALA A 305 4.70 -7.89 -18.24
CA ALA A 305 4.21 -8.60 -17.07
C ALA A 305 2.80 -8.18 -16.60
N VAL A 306 2.28 -7.03 -17.04
CA VAL A 306 0.91 -6.57 -16.77
C VAL A 306 0.00 -6.68 -18.01
N PHE A 307 0.45 -7.46 -18.99
CA PHE A 307 -0.23 -7.70 -20.26
C PHE A 307 -0.37 -6.45 -21.15
N PHE A 308 0.41 -5.41 -20.90
CA PHE A 308 0.40 -4.21 -21.73
C PHE A 308 1.27 -4.42 -22.97
N THR A 309 0.73 -4.02 -24.12
CA THR A 309 1.49 -3.91 -25.37
C THR A 309 2.18 -2.55 -25.47
N PRO A 310 3.14 -2.35 -26.39
CA PRO A 310 3.68 -1.03 -26.67
C PRO A 310 2.58 0.01 -26.93
N LEU A 311 1.49 -0.35 -27.61
CA LEU A 311 0.37 0.55 -27.87
C LEU A 311 -0.40 0.96 -26.59
N HIS A 312 -0.51 0.05 -25.60
CA HIS A 312 -1.04 0.41 -24.27
C HIS A 312 -0.15 1.43 -23.58
N ILE A 313 1.16 1.20 -23.57
CA ILE A 313 2.14 2.10 -22.94
C ILE A 313 2.12 3.48 -23.59
N ALA A 314 2.15 3.55 -24.93
CA ALA A 314 2.09 4.82 -25.66
C ALA A 314 0.80 5.59 -25.34
N SER A 315 -0.34 4.89 -25.24
CA SER A 315 -1.62 5.47 -24.85
C SER A 315 -1.68 5.89 -23.37
N TYR A 316 -0.96 5.21 -22.49
CA TYR A 316 -0.88 5.54 -21.07
C TYR A 316 -0.03 6.78 -20.77
N TYR A 317 1.09 6.93 -21.48
CA TYR A 317 2.02 8.04 -21.31
C TYR A 317 1.75 9.26 -22.20
N GLY A 318 0.93 9.11 -23.24
CA GLY A 318 0.56 10.23 -24.12
C GLY A 318 1.51 10.44 -25.30
N HIS A 319 2.24 9.40 -25.69
CA HIS A 319 3.25 9.49 -26.75
C HIS A 319 2.61 9.39 -28.14
N GLU A 320 2.05 10.49 -28.64
CA GLU A 320 1.31 10.54 -29.91
C GLU A 320 2.11 10.01 -31.10
N GLN A 321 3.38 10.42 -31.23
CA GLN A 321 4.23 10.04 -32.37
C GLN A 321 4.54 8.53 -32.36
N VAL A 322 4.77 7.97 -31.17
CA VAL A 322 4.96 6.52 -30.99
C VAL A 322 3.66 5.76 -31.31
N THR A 323 2.51 6.26 -30.85
CA THR A 323 1.19 5.68 -31.19
C THR A 323 0.99 5.63 -32.71
N ARG A 324 1.22 6.73 -33.41
CA ARG A 324 1.07 6.81 -34.88
C ARG A 324 1.96 5.78 -35.58
N LEU A 325 3.19 5.62 -35.11
CA LEU A 325 4.15 4.67 -35.65
C LEU A 325 3.72 3.22 -35.41
N LEU A 326 3.30 2.89 -34.19
CA LEU A 326 2.78 1.56 -33.86
C LEU A 326 1.56 1.20 -34.71
N LEU A 327 0.61 2.13 -34.89
CA LEU A 327 -0.55 1.90 -35.75
C LEU A 327 -0.14 1.69 -37.22
N LYS A 328 0.83 2.46 -37.73
CA LYS A 328 1.37 2.30 -39.09
C LYS A 328 1.99 0.92 -39.32
N PHE A 329 2.63 0.33 -38.31
CA PHE A 329 3.17 -1.04 -38.38
C PHE A 329 2.14 -2.14 -38.07
N GLY A 330 0.85 -1.79 -37.90
CA GLY A 330 -0.23 -2.76 -37.73
C GLY A 330 -0.43 -3.24 -36.29
N ALA A 331 -0.16 -2.39 -35.30
CA ALA A 331 -0.50 -2.69 -33.90
C ALA A 331 -2.00 -2.97 -33.75
N ASP A 332 -2.34 -4.02 -33.02
CA ASP A 332 -3.73 -4.38 -32.77
C ASP A 332 -4.29 -3.51 -31.63
N VAL A 333 -5.22 -2.61 -31.99
CA VAL A 333 -5.90 -1.68 -31.07
C VAL A 333 -6.82 -2.38 -30.07
N ASN A 334 -7.13 -3.66 -30.30
CA ASN A 334 -8.11 -4.44 -29.56
C ASN A 334 -7.48 -5.50 -28.63
N VAL A 335 -6.17 -5.48 -28.44
CA VAL A 335 -5.53 -6.33 -27.41
C VAL A 335 -5.98 -5.86 -26.02
N CYS A 336 -6.30 -6.82 -25.14
CA CYS A 336 -6.64 -6.55 -23.74
C CYS A 336 -5.41 -6.67 -22.82
N GLY A 337 -5.28 -5.74 -21.89
CA GLY A 337 -4.43 -5.85 -20.70
C GLY A 337 -5.02 -6.78 -19.63
N GLU A 338 -4.36 -6.87 -18.46
CA GLU A 338 -4.75 -7.81 -17.40
C GLU A 338 -6.18 -7.58 -16.87
N VAL A 339 -6.61 -6.32 -16.82
CA VAL A 339 -7.95 -5.93 -16.35
C VAL A 339 -8.95 -5.73 -17.49
N GLY A 340 -8.63 -6.23 -18.69
CA GLY A 340 -9.49 -6.05 -19.86
C GLY A 340 -9.44 -4.63 -20.45
N ASP A 341 -8.56 -3.77 -19.93
CA ASP A 341 -8.33 -2.45 -20.49
C ASP A 341 -7.65 -2.54 -21.86
N ARG A 342 -7.88 -1.51 -22.67
CA ARG A 342 -7.42 -1.40 -24.07
C ARG A 342 -6.80 -0.03 -24.27
N PRO A 343 -6.00 0.19 -25.33
CA PRO A 343 -5.40 1.49 -25.61
C PRO A 343 -6.39 2.66 -25.54
N LEU A 344 -7.61 2.49 -26.08
CA LEU A 344 -8.64 3.53 -26.07
C LEU A 344 -9.19 3.83 -24.66
N HIS A 345 -9.28 2.82 -23.78
CA HIS A 345 -9.61 3.03 -22.36
C HIS A 345 -8.57 3.92 -21.67
N LEU A 346 -7.28 3.64 -21.92
CA LEU A 346 -6.17 4.37 -21.30
C LEU A 346 -6.09 5.82 -21.79
N ALA A 347 -6.20 6.02 -23.11
CA ALA A 347 -6.26 7.37 -23.69
C ALA A 347 -7.45 8.17 -23.17
N SER A 348 -8.62 7.53 -23.06
CA SER A 348 -9.85 8.15 -22.53
C SER A 348 -9.74 8.47 -21.04
N ALA A 349 -9.05 7.65 -20.24
CA ALA A 349 -8.82 7.90 -18.83
C ALA A 349 -7.82 9.03 -18.57
N LYS A 350 -6.78 9.16 -19.41
CA LYS A 350 -5.72 10.17 -19.27
C LYS A 350 -6.03 11.50 -19.97
N GLY A 351 -7.00 11.53 -20.89
CA GLY A 351 -7.41 12.75 -21.57
C GLY A 351 -6.64 13.05 -22.86
N TYR A 352 -5.99 12.04 -23.45
CA TYR A 352 -5.19 12.23 -24.67
C TYR A 352 -6.07 12.16 -25.92
N LEU A 353 -6.71 13.29 -26.26
CA LEU A 353 -7.61 13.41 -27.40
C LEU A 353 -6.94 12.99 -28.72
N SER A 354 -5.72 13.45 -29.00
CA SER A 354 -5.01 13.11 -30.25
C SER A 354 -4.84 11.59 -30.41
N ILE A 355 -4.50 10.89 -29.33
CA ILE A 355 -4.36 9.44 -29.34
C ILE A 355 -5.72 8.75 -29.47
N ALA A 356 -6.76 9.24 -28.79
CA ALA A 356 -8.10 8.72 -28.95
C ALA A 356 -8.58 8.84 -30.41
N LYS A 357 -8.29 9.97 -31.07
CA LYS A 357 -8.55 10.18 -32.50
C LYS A 357 -7.80 9.16 -33.36
N LEU A 358 -6.48 9.04 -33.19
CA LEU A 358 -5.65 8.07 -33.92
C LEU A 358 -6.16 6.63 -33.78
N LEU A 359 -6.54 6.24 -32.57
CA LEU A 359 -7.09 4.91 -32.30
C LEU A 359 -8.46 4.69 -32.95
N MET A 360 -9.18 5.74 -33.34
CA MET A 360 -10.51 5.69 -33.95
C MET A 360 -10.52 6.14 -35.43
N GLU A 361 -9.36 6.43 -36.02
CA GLU A 361 -9.26 6.79 -37.45
C GLU A 361 -9.76 5.64 -38.34
N GLU A 362 -10.30 5.99 -39.52
CA GLU A 362 -10.83 5.02 -40.49
C GLU A 362 -9.78 3.94 -40.81
N GLY A 363 -10.11 2.68 -40.48
CA GLY A 363 -9.24 1.52 -40.68
C GLY A 363 -8.70 0.88 -39.40
N SER A 364 -8.75 1.54 -38.24
CA SER A 364 -8.22 0.99 -36.98
C SER A 364 -9.03 -0.20 -36.43
N LYS A 365 -10.31 -0.33 -36.81
CA LYS A 365 -11.27 -1.33 -36.28
C LYS A 365 -11.37 -1.34 -34.74
N ALA A 366 -11.09 -0.22 -34.08
CA ALA A 366 -11.22 -0.14 -32.62
C ALA A 366 -12.66 -0.37 -32.18
N ASP A 367 -12.85 -1.26 -31.21
CA ASP A 367 -14.14 -1.45 -30.56
C ASP A 367 -14.34 -0.36 -29.50
N VAL A 368 -15.05 0.71 -29.89
CA VAL A 368 -15.34 1.88 -29.04
C VAL A 368 -16.24 1.55 -27.85
N ASN A 369 -16.93 0.40 -27.87
CA ASN A 369 -17.81 -0.07 -26.81
C ASN A 369 -17.22 -1.29 -26.08
N ALA A 370 -15.95 -1.63 -26.33
CA ALA A 370 -15.31 -2.74 -25.64
C ALA A 370 -15.37 -2.54 -24.12
N GLN A 371 -15.68 -3.63 -23.42
CA GLN A 371 -15.82 -3.65 -21.97
C GLN A 371 -14.53 -4.15 -21.31
N ASP A 372 -14.10 -3.46 -20.24
CA ASP A 372 -13.08 -3.98 -19.32
C ASP A 372 -13.67 -5.03 -18.36
N ASN A 373 -12.88 -5.55 -17.43
CA ASN A 373 -13.33 -6.60 -16.51
C ASN A 373 -14.43 -6.17 -15.52
N GLU A 374 -14.69 -4.85 -15.39
CA GLU A 374 -15.80 -4.28 -14.63
C GLU A 374 -16.89 -3.70 -15.54
N ASP A 375 -16.89 -4.10 -16.81
CA ASP A 375 -17.82 -3.66 -17.84
C ASP A 375 -17.79 -2.14 -18.10
N HIS A 376 -16.68 -1.47 -17.76
CA HIS A 376 -16.46 -0.09 -18.19
C HIS A 376 -16.10 -0.05 -19.67
N VAL A 377 -16.55 1.02 -20.34
CA VAL A 377 -16.22 1.34 -21.73
C VAL A 377 -15.40 2.64 -21.74
N PRO A 378 -14.73 3.02 -22.84
CA PRO A 378 -13.95 4.25 -22.92
C PRO A 378 -14.72 5.51 -22.46
N LEU A 379 -16.01 5.59 -22.81
CA LEU A 379 -16.90 6.69 -22.41
C LEU A 379 -17.05 6.82 -20.88
N HIS A 380 -17.04 5.71 -20.13
CA HIS A 380 -17.07 5.73 -18.67
C HIS A 380 -15.81 6.43 -18.10
N PHE A 381 -14.64 6.19 -18.68
CA PHE A 381 -13.38 6.75 -18.20
C PHE A 381 -13.26 8.25 -18.45
N CYS A 382 -13.48 8.70 -19.69
CA CYS A 382 -13.44 10.14 -19.97
C CYS A 382 -14.51 10.90 -19.18
N SER A 383 -15.65 10.27 -18.90
CA SER A 383 -16.70 10.86 -18.07
C SER A 383 -16.33 10.96 -16.59
N ARG A 384 -15.74 9.91 -16.03
CA ARG A 384 -15.26 9.89 -14.65
C ARG A 384 -14.18 10.94 -14.39
N PHE A 385 -13.22 11.08 -15.31
CA PHE A 385 -12.07 11.96 -15.13
C PHE A 385 -12.30 13.40 -15.63
N GLY A 386 -13.35 13.65 -16.41
CA GLY A 386 -13.75 15.00 -16.85
C GLY A 386 -13.19 15.43 -18.20
N HIS A 387 -12.84 14.48 -19.06
CA HIS A 387 -12.23 14.74 -20.37
C HIS A 387 -13.31 15.03 -21.42
N TYR A 388 -13.92 16.21 -21.32
CA TYR A 388 -15.09 16.60 -22.11
C TYR A 388 -14.86 16.56 -23.64
N GLU A 389 -13.68 16.93 -24.12
CA GLU A 389 -13.35 16.88 -25.55
C GLU A 389 -13.38 15.45 -26.12
N ILE A 390 -13.00 14.46 -25.31
CA ILE A 390 -13.08 13.05 -25.70
C ILE A 390 -14.53 12.58 -25.70
N VAL A 391 -15.32 12.98 -24.70
CA VAL A 391 -16.77 12.68 -24.65
C VAL A 391 -17.46 13.19 -25.90
N LYS A 392 -17.22 14.46 -26.25
CA LYS A 392 -17.75 15.09 -27.44
C LYS A 392 -17.32 14.37 -28.70
N TYR A 393 -16.02 14.06 -28.83
CA TYR A 393 -15.51 13.34 -29.99
C TYR A 393 -16.13 11.94 -30.13
N LEU A 394 -16.22 11.16 -29.04
CA LEU A 394 -16.81 9.83 -29.06
C LEU A 394 -18.27 9.87 -29.50
N LEU A 395 -19.08 10.77 -28.92
CA LEU A 395 -20.52 10.86 -29.19
C LEU A 395 -20.89 11.51 -30.53
N GLN A 396 -20.01 12.36 -31.08
CA GLN A 396 -20.22 12.98 -32.40
C GLN A 396 -19.59 12.19 -33.55
N SER A 397 -18.67 11.27 -33.26
CA SER A 397 -18.07 10.42 -34.28
C SER A 397 -19.11 9.51 -34.93
N SER A 398 -18.88 9.08 -36.17
CA SER A 398 -19.71 8.09 -36.87
C SER A 398 -19.67 6.68 -36.24
N SER A 399 -19.01 6.53 -35.10
CA SER A 399 -18.92 5.28 -34.35
C SER A 399 -20.22 5.07 -33.57
N GLU A 400 -20.79 3.85 -33.59
CA GLU A 400 -22.02 3.50 -32.86
C GLU A 400 -21.80 3.43 -31.33
N VAL A 401 -21.39 4.53 -30.69
CA VAL A 401 -21.14 4.61 -29.24
C VAL A 401 -22.45 4.46 -28.48
N GLN A 402 -22.43 3.68 -27.39
CA GLN A 402 -23.58 3.49 -26.51
C GLN A 402 -23.52 4.41 -25.27
N PRO A 403 -24.20 5.57 -25.26
CA PRO A 403 -24.10 6.54 -24.17
C PRO A 403 -24.76 6.10 -22.86
N HIS A 404 -25.71 5.17 -22.93
CA HIS A 404 -26.51 4.69 -21.79
C HIS A 404 -26.09 3.30 -21.30
N VAL A 405 -24.91 2.82 -21.72
CA VAL A 405 -24.31 1.57 -21.27
C VAL A 405 -24.02 1.61 -19.76
N VAL A 406 -24.11 0.47 -19.10
CA VAL A 406 -23.87 0.33 -17.66
C VAL A 406 -22.71 -0.60 -17.38
N ASN A 407 -21.95 -0.31 -16.32
CA ASN A 407 -20.91 -1.19 -15.79
C ASN A 407 -21.48 -2.26 -14.82
N ILE A 408 -20.63 -3.05 -14.17
CA ILE A 408 -21.06 -4.07 -13.18
C ILE A 408 -21.85 -3.52 -11.98
N TYR A 409 -21.75 -2.22 -11.72
CA TYR A 409 -22.46 -1.54 -10.64
C TYR A 409 -23.78 -0.92 -11.13
N GLY A 410 -24.13 -1.05 -12.41
CA GLY A 410 -25.27 -0.35 -13.00
C GLY A 410 -25.00 1.15 -13.22
N ASP A 411 -23.77 1.63 -13.01
CA ASP A 411 -23.41 3.03 -13.25
C ASP A 411 -23.33 3.27 -14.77
N THR A 412 -24.00 4.31 -15.25
CA THR A 412 -23.79 4.85 -16.61
C THR A 412 -22.60 5.84 -16.61
N PRO A 413 -22.09 6.26 -17.79
CA PRO A 413 -21.10 7.34 -17.85
C PRO A 413 -21.55 8.63 -17.14
N LEU A 414 -22.86 8.91 -17.16
CA LEU A 414 -23.46 10.05 -16.47
C LEU A 414 -23.33 9.92 -14.94
N HIS A 415 -23.59 8.75 -14.36
CA HIS A 415 -23.42 8.50 -12.93
C HIS A 415 -21.97 8.81 -12.49
N LEU A 416 -20.98 8.30 -13.24
CA LEU A 416 -19.56 8.50 -12.94
C LEU A 416 -19.14 9.98 -13.04
N ALA A 417 -19.68 10.73 -14.00
CA ALA A 417 -19.46 12.17 -14.11
C ALA A 417 -20.06 12.92 -12.90
N CYS A 418 -21.27 12.56 -12.48
CA CYS A 418 -21.96 13.13 -11.31
C CYS A 418 -21.19 12.89 -10.01
N TYR A 419 -20.77 11.64 -9.71
CA TYR A 419 -19.96 11.33 -8.53
C TYR A 419 -18.65 12.13 -8.47
N ASN A 420 -18.12 12.54 -9.63
CA ASN A 420 -16.85 13.25 -9.73
C ASN A 420 -17.01 14.76 -9.95
N GLY A 421 -18.23 15.29 -9.90
CA GLY A 421 -18.48 16.73 -10.01
C GLY A 421 -18.14 17.30 -11.39
N LYS A 422 -18.13 16.48 -12.44
CA LYS A 422 -17.64 16.85 -13.78
C LYS A 422 -18.74 17.56 -14.58
N PHE A 423 -19.00 18.82 -14.20
CA PHE A 423 -20.12 19.61 -14.72
C PHE A 423 -20.16 19.71 -16.26
N GLU A 424 -19.06 20.10 -16.90
CA GLU A 424 -19.03 20.23 -18.37
C GLU A 424 -19.32 18.90 -19.08
N VAL A 425 -18.85 17.78 -18.52
CA VAL A 425 -19.16 16.46 -19.09
C VAL A 425 -20.63 16.11 -18.90
N VAL A 426 -21.21 16.35 -17.72
CA VAL A 426 -22.64 16.10 -17.46
C VAL A 426 -23.51 16.86 -18.45
N LYS A 427 -23.20 18.13 -18.68
CA LYS A 427 -23.88 18.98 -19.64
C LYS A 427 -23.78 18.42 -21.06
N GLU A 428 -22.57 18.08 -21.51
CA GLU A 428 -22.34 17.55 -22.86
C GLU A 428 -23.02 16.18 -23.06
N LEU A 429 -22.92 15.27 -22.09
CA LEU A 429 -23.58 13.95 -22.14
C LEU A 429 -25.10 14.10 -22.30
N ILE A 430 -25.73 14.95 -21.50
CA ILE A 430 -27.19 15.16 -21.57
C ILE A 430 -27.58 15.81 -22.90
N GLN A 431 -26.79 16.77 -23.40
CA GLN A 431 -27.06 17.44 -24.67
C GLN A 431 -26.93 16.49 -25.88
N LEU A 432 -25.92 15.61 -25.89
CA LEU A 432 -25.64 14.73 -27.03
C LEU A 432 -26.37 13.39 -26.98
N SER A 433 -26.64 12.85 -25.79
CA SER A 433 -27.32 11.55 -25.61
C SER A 433 -28.76 11.63 -25.11
N GLY A 434 -29.23 12.81 -24.73
CA GLY A 434 -30.57 13.01 -24.19
C GLY A 434 -30.70 12.64 -22.71
N ALA A 435 -31.94 12.61 -22.23
CA ALA A 435 -32.29 12.53 -20.81
C ALA A 435 -32.43 11.09 -20.26
N GLU A 436 -32.28 10.03 -21.08
CA GLU A 436 -32.56 8.64 -20.66
C GLU A 436 -31.75 8.22 -19.43
N SER A 437 -30.46 8.57 -19.38
CA SER A 437 -29.59 8.25 -18.25
C SER A 437 -29.96 8.96 -16.94
N LEU A 438 -30.77 10.03 -16.96
CA LEU A 438 -31.12 10.79 -15.75
C LEU A 438 -32.03 9.99 -14.80
N THR A 439 -32.85 9.10 -15.35
CA THR A 439 -33.81 8.29 -14.58
C THR A 439 -33.34 6.85 -14.35
N LYS A 440 -32.19 6.43 -14.92
CA LYS A 440 -31.63 5.10 -14.67
C LYS A 440 -31.08 5.02 -13.25
N GLU A 441 -31.35 3.91 -12.57
CA GLU A 441 -30.82 3.61 -11.25
C GLU A 441 -29.73 2.54 -11.32
N ASN A 442 -28.63 2.75 -10.60
CA ASN A 442 -27.58 1.76 -10.42
C ASN A 442 -27.94 0.73 -9.32
N ILE A 443 -27.08 -0.26 -9.03
CA ILE A 443 -27.38 -1.29 -8.00
C ILE A 443 -27.53 -0.73 -6.58
N PHE A 444 -27.07 0.51 -6.37
CA PHE A 444 -27.13 1.23 -5.11
C PHE A 444 -28.42 2.05 -4.96
N SER A 445 -29.38 1.89 -5.89
CA SER A 445 -30.61 2.67 -5.89
C SER A 445 -30.36 4.18 -6.12
N GLU A 446 -29.23 4.54 -6.73
CA GLU A 446 -28.87 5.92 -7.02
C GLU A 446 -29.12 6.24 -8.50
N THR A 447 -29.78 7.37 -8.76
CA THR A 447 -29.84 8.02 -10.09
C THR A 447 -28.70 9.03 -10.25
N ALA A 448 -28.56 9.64 -11.43
CA ALA A 448 -27.58 10.71 -11.66
C ALA A 448 -27.66 11.87 -10.63
N PHE A 449 -28.88 12.20 -10.17
CA PHE A 449 -29.09 13.21 -9.12
C PHE A 449 -28.59 12.75 -7.74
N HIS A 450 -28.89 11.50 -7.36
CA HIS A 450 -28.36 10.90 -6.15
C HIS A 450 -26.83 10.89 -6.17
N SER A 451 -26.22 10.41 -7.26
CA SER A 451 -24.76 10.35 -7.42
C SER A 451 -24.07 11.71 -7.27
N ALA A 452 -24.69 12.79 -7.75
CA ALA A 452 -24.20 14.15 -7.57
C ALA A 452 -24.22 14.57 -6.09
N CYS A 453 -25.23 14.12 -5.34
CA CYS A 453 -25.40 14.43 -3.92
C CYS A 453 -24.51 13.60 -2.99
N THR A 454 -24.17 12.35 -3.37
CA THR A 454 -23.36 11.41 -2.56
C THR A 454 -22.02 12.01 -2.14
N TYR A 455 -21.29 12.64 -3.06
CA TYR A 455 -20.00 13.27 -2.74
C TYR A 455 -20.03 14.80 -2.71
N GLY A 456 -21.15 15.42 -3.11
CA GLY A 456 -21.35 16.87 -2.99
C GLY A 456 -20.25 17.73 -3.63
N LYS A 457 -19.56 17.21 -4.66
CA LYS A 457 -18.34 17.83 -5.20
C LYS A 457 -18.58 19.13 -5.97
N ASN A 458 -19.76 19.30 -6.55
CA ASN A 458 -20.08 20.46 -7.38
C ASN A 458 -21.56 20.87 -7.24
N MET A 459 -21.81 22.05 -6.67
CA MET A 459 -23.15 22.60 -6.44
C MET A 459 -23.85 23.05 -7.72
N GLU A 460 -23.09 23.56 -8.70
CA GLU A 460 -23.63 23.99 -10.00
C GLU A 460 -24.14 22.80 -10.80
N LEU A 461 -23.46 21.66 -10.70
CA LEU A 461 -23.93 20.40 -11.26
C LEU A 461 -25.26 19.97 -10.64
N VAL A 462 -25.40 20.02 -9.32
CA VAL A 462 -26.67 19.68 -8.64
C VAL A 462 -27.80 20.61 -9.10
N LYS A 463 -27.54 21.93 -9.18
CA LYS A 463 -28.49 22.91 -9.71
C LYS A 463 -28.92 22.58 -11.13
N PHE A 464 -27.96 22.34 -12.02
CA PHE A 464 -28.22 22.03 -13.42
C PHE A 464 -29.02 20.73 -13.60
N LEU A 465 -28.79 19.72 -12.76
CA LEU A 465 -29.60 18.50 -12.77
C LEU A 465 -31.04 18.78 -12.34
N LEU A 466 -31.27 19.63 -11.33
CA LEU A 466 -32.60 20.05 -10.90
C LEU A 466 -33.33 20.90 -11.95
N ASP A 467 -32.60 21.64 -12.78
CA ASP A 467 -33.15 22.38 -13.92
C ASP A 467 -33.64 21.44 -15.05
N GLN A 468 -33.29 20.15 -15.02
CA GLN A 468 -33.81 19.18 -15.98
C GLN A 468 -35.23 18.77 -15.57
N ASN A 469 -36.21 18.98 -16.45
CA ASN A 469 -37.64 18.69 -16.20
C ASN A 469 -37.95 17.27 -15.68
N VAL A 470 -37.06 16.30 -15.91
CA VAL A 470 -37.24 14.90 -15.50
C VAL A 470 -36.73 14.58 -14.09
N VAL A 471 -36.00 15.51 -13.46
CA VAL A 471 -35.39 15.32 -12.14
C VAL A 471 -36.20 16.04 -11.08
N SER A 472 -36.53 15.35 -9.99
CA SER A 472 -37.20 15.93 -8.83
C SER A 472 -36.24 16.00 -7.65
N ILE A 473 -36.27 17.09 -6.88
CA ILE A 473 -35.46 17.24 -5.65
C ILE A 473 -35.80 16.16 -4.60
N ASN A 474 -37.03 15.65 -4.64
CA ASN A 474 -37.56 14.61 -3.77
C ASN A 474 -37.64 13.25 -4.47
N GLN A 475 -36.89 13.05 -5.56
CA GLN A 475 -36.79 11.75 -6.21
C GLN A 475 -36.29 10.71 -5.20
N GLN A 476 -37.03 9.61 -5.06
CA GLN A 476 -36.66 8.47 -4.23
C GLN A 476 -36.16 7.34 -5.14
N GLY A 477 -35.04 6.71 -4.76
CA GLY A 477 -34.63 5.44 -5.37
C GLY A 477 -35.53 4.27 -4.95
N ARG A 478 -35.26 3.07 -5.47
CA ARG A 478 -35.85 1.79 -5.05
C ARG A 478 -35.90 1.53 -3.54
N ASP A 479 -34.92 2.01 -2.76
CA ASP A 479 -34.88 1.87 -1.29
C ASP A 479 -35.47 3.07 -0.55
N GLY A 480 -36.07 4.05 -1.25
CA GLY A 480 -36.74 5.21 -0.67
C GLY A 480 -35.82 6.40 -0.32
N HIS A 481 -34.50 6.27 -0.47
CA HIS A 481 -33.61 7.39 -0.16
C HIS A 481 -33.65 8.49 -1.22
N THR A 482 -33.37 9.73 -0.80
CA THR A 482 -33.34 10.92 -1.66
C THR A 482 -31.95 11.54 -1.74
N GLY A 483 -31.74 12.52 -2.63
CA GLY A 483 -30.50 13.30 -2.65
C GLY A 483 -30.16 13.97 -1.30
N LEU A 484 -31.18 14.38 -0.53
CA LEU A 484 -31.00 14.92 0.82
C LEU A 484 -30.45 13.86 1.78
N HIS A 485 -30.94 12.63 1.68
CA HIS A 485 -30.41 11.51 2.44
C HIS A 485 -28.92 11.25 2.14
N CYS A 486 -28.52 11.25 0.86
CA CYS A 486 -27.13 11.13 0.45
C CYS A 486 -26.26 12.25 1.06
N ALA A 487 -26.70 13.51 0.94
CA ALA A 487 -25.97 14.67 1.48
C ALA A 487 -25.81 14.60 3.01
N CYS A 488 -26.86 14.18 3.71
CA CYS A 488 -26.87 13.99 5.17
C CYS A 488 -25.95 12.85 5.61
N TYR A 489 -25.94 11.71 4.91
CA TYR A 489 -25.07 10.58 5.23
C TYR A 489 -23.59 10.92 5.08
N HIS A 490 -23.24 11.68 4.05
CA HIS A 490 -21.85 12.02 3.71
C HIS A 490 -21.33 13.33 4.32
N GLY A 491 -22.16 14.07 5.06
CA GLY A 491 -21.69 15.24 5.82
C GLY A 491 -21.65 16.55 5.03
N HIS A 492 -22.37 16.66 3.91
CA HIS A 492 -22.29 17.82 3.02
C HIS A 492 -23.22 18.97 3.45
N ILE A 493 -22.93 19.62 4.59
CA ILE A 493 -23.83 20.62 5.21
C ILE A 493 -24.29 21.75 4.27
N ARG A 494 -23.42 22.25 3.38
CA ARG A 494 -23.81 23.29 2.41
C ARG A 494 -24.79 22.77 1.37
N LEU A 495 -24.63 21.52 0.95
CA LEU A 495 -25.54 20.87 0.01
C LEU A 495 -26.87 20.54 0.70
N VAL A 496 -26.83 20.09 1.95
CA VAL A 496 -28.04 19.91 2.78
C VAL A 496 -28.84 21.21 2.86
N GLN A 497 -28.19 22.32 3.21
CA GLN A 497 -28.84 23.64 3.25
C GLN A 497 -29.45 24.00 1.89
N PHE A 498 -28.66 23.89 0.81
CA PHE A 498 -29.14 24.18 -0.53
C PHE A 498 -30.37 23.34 -0.91
N LEU A 499 -30.34 22.03 -0.65
CA LEU A 499 -31.46 21.14 -0.96
C LEU A 499 -32.71 21.52 -0.17
N LEU A 500 -32.55 21.84 1.12
CA LEU A 500 -33.66 22.29 1.97
C LEU A 500 -34.25 23.62 1.49
N ASP A 501 -33.40 24.59 1.14
CA ASP A 501 -33.80 25.90 0.62
C ASP A 501 -34.59 25.79 -0.71
N ASN A 502 -34.32 24.72 -1.47
CA ASN A 502 -34.98 24.42 -2.74
C ASN A 502 -36.13 23.39 -2.61
N GLY A 503 -36.61 23.14 -1.39
CA GLY A 503 -37.84 22.37 -1.16
C GLY A 503 -37.66 20.86 -0.97
N ALA A 504 -36.45 20.39 -0.64
CA ALA A 504 -36.26 19.00 -0.24
C ALA A 504 -37.08 18.67 1.01
N ASP A 505 -37.73 17.51 1.01
CA ASP A 505 -38.52 17.00 2.12
C ASP A 505 -37.65 16.13 3.04
N MET A 506 -37.49 16.58 4.27
CA MET A 506 -36.70 15.91 5.30
C MET A 506 -37.44 14.78 6.01
N ASN A 507 -38.75 14.65 5.77
CA ASN A 507 -39.61 13.63 6.37
C ASN A 507 -39.74 12.37 5.51
N LEU A 508 -39.27 12.40 4.27
CA LEU A 508 -39.19 11.20 3.45
C LEU A 508 -38.29 10.16 4.12
N VAL A 509 -38.64 8.89 3.94
CA VAL A 509 -38.00 7.76 4.59
C VAL A 509 -37.39 6.81 3.57
N ALA A 510 -36.22 6.29 3.93
CA ALA A 510 -35.55 5.19 3.25
C ALA A 510 -35.72 3.89 4.04
N CYS A 511 -35.89 2.76 3.37
CA CYS A 511 -35.96 1.44 3.97
C CYS A 511 -34.58 0.76 3.90
N ASP A 512 -34.05 0.29 5.04
CA ASP A 512 -32.80 -0.48 5.03
C ASP A 512 -33.07 -1.98 4.79
N PRO A 513 -32.67 -2.57 3.63
CA PRO A 513 -32.92 -3.97 3.33
C PRO A 513 -32.05 -4.95 4.14
N SER A 514 -31.03 -4.46 4.86
CA SER A 514 -29.98 -5.29 5.45
C SER A 514 -30.35 -5.91 6.82
N ARG A 515 -31.50 -5.55 7.41
CA ARG A 515 -31.95 -6.10 8.70
C ARG A 515 -32.98 -7.21 8.49
N SER A 516 -32.59 -8.44 8.80
CA SER A 516 -33.39 -9.67 8.66
C SER A 516 -34.58 -9.81 9.63
N SER A 517 -35.02 -8.72 10.28
CA SER A 517 -36.23 -8.68 11.07
C SER A 517 -37.32 -8.09 10.20
N GLY A 518 -38.38 -8.84 9.89
CA GLY A 518 -39.44 -8.47 8.93
C GLY A 518 -40.25 -7.18 9.18
N GLU A 519 -39.76 -6.25 10.01
CA GLU A 519 -40.25 -4.88 10.11
C GLU A 519 -39.36 -3.98 9.23
N LYS A 520 -39.97 -3.26 8.27
CA LYS A 520 -39.26 -2.25 7.47
C LYS A 520 -38.91 -1.08 8.39
N ASP A 521 -37.69 -1.06 8.92
CA ASP A 521 -37.15 0.09 9.66
C ASP A 521 -37.01 1.28 8.68
N GLU A 522 -38.02 2.15 8.65
CA GLU A 522 -38.04 3.41 7.90
C GLU A 522 -37.11 4.44 8.59
N GLN A 523 -36.16 5.00 7.83
CA GLN A 523 -35.16 5.93 8.33
C GLN A 523 -35.21 7.27 7.59
N THR A 524 -35.29 8.38 8.32
CA THR A 524 -35.20 9.73 7.73
C THR A 524 -33.75 10.18 7.56
N CYS A 525 -33.54 11.21 6.74
CA CYS A 525 -32.22 11.83 6.54
C CYS A 525 -31.59 12.35 7.86
N LEU A 526 -32.41 12.77 8.82
CA LEU A 526 -31.98 13.16 10.17
C LEU A 526 -31.37 11.99 10.93
N MET A 527 -31.97 10.80 10.83
CA MET A 527 -31.44 9.59 11.47
C MET A 527 -30.07 9.23 10.89
N TRP A 528 -29.88 9.38 9.58
CA TRP A 528 -28.58 9.11 8.94
C TRP A 528 -27.50 10.12 9.32
N ALA A 529 -27.82 11.41 9.34
CA ALA A 529 -26.90 12.44 9.83
C ALA A 529 -26.49 12.17 11.29
N TYR A 530 -27.45 11.73 12.11
CA TYR A 530 -27.23 11.37 13.51
C TYR A 530 -26.37 10.11 13.67
N GLU A 531 -26.68 9.03 12.95
CA GLU A 531 -25.91 7.77 12.95
C GLU A 531 -24.45 8.02 12.53
N LYS A 532 -24.21 8.94 11.60
CA LYS A 532 -22.88 9.31 11.13
C LYS A 532 -22.16 10.36 11.96
N GLY A 533 -22.83 10.94 12.96
CA GLY A 533 -22.24 11.92 13.87
C GLY A 533 -22.06 13.31 13.25
N HIS A 534 -22.85 13.68 12.25
CA HIS A 534 -22.79 15.00 11.62
C HIS A 534 -23.62 16.00 12.42
N ASP A 535 -23.16 16.39 13.60
CA ASP A 535 -23.91 17.20 14.57
C ASP A 535 -24.36 18.57 14.02
N GLY A 536 -23.56 19.18 13.14
CA GLY A 536 -23.94 20.42 12.45
C GLY A 536 -25.15 20.24 11.53
N ILE A 537 -25.22 19.11 10.81
CA ILE A 537 -26.37 18.76 9.96
C ILE A 537 -27.58 18.39 10.82
N VAL A 538 -27.39 17.64 11.91
CA VAL A 538 -28.47 17.33 12.85
C VAL A 538 -29.08 18.60 13.43
N THR A 539 -28.24 19.57 13.80
CA THR A 539 -28.68 20.87 14.32
C THR A 539 -29.43 21.65 13.26
N LEU A 540 -28.90 21.70 12.04
CA LEU A 540 -29.56 22.31 10.89
C LEU A 540 -30.95 21.70 10.67
N LEU A 541 -31.04 20.38 10.51
CA LEU A 541 -32.31 19.69 10.25
C LEU A 541 -33.34 19.87 11.37
N LYS A 542 -32.91 19.96 12.64
CA LYS A 542 -33.84 20.18 13.76
C LYS A 542 -34.43 21.58 13.84
N HIS A 543 -33.69 22.58 13.38
CA HIS A 543 -34.06 23.99 13.51
C HIS A 543 -34.38 24.65 12.17
N TYR A 544 -34.32 23.89 11.07
CA TYR A 544 -34.62 24.39 9.75
C TYR A 544 -36.10 24.79 9.66
N LYS A 545 -36.35 26.04 9.28
CA LYS A 545 -37.66 26.57 8.91
C LYS A 545 -37.60 26.97 7.45
N ARG A 546 -38.63 26.60 6.67
CA ARG A 546 -38.67 27.01 5.26
C ARG A 546 -38.80 28.53 5.18
N PRO A 547 -38.04 29.21 4.29
CA PRO A 547 -38.14 30.66 4.12
C PRO A 547 -39.54 31.16 3.76
N GLN A 548 -40.43 30.29 3.26
CA GLN A 548 -41.80 30.61 2.84
C GLN A 548 -42.84 30.45 3.98
N ASP A 549 -42.45 29.94 5.15
CA ASP A 549 -43.31 29.86 6.33
C ASP A 549 -43.32 31.21 7.08
N GLU A 550 -43.90 32.25 6.46
CA GLU A 550 -44.24 33.50 7.15
C GLU A 550 -45.48 33.30 8.03
N SER A 551 -45.32 32.54 9.11
CA SER A 551 -46.20 32.67 10.27
C SER A 551 -45.34 32.79 11.52
N THR A 552 -45.25 34.01 12.04
CA THR A 552 -44.82 34.27 13.41
C THR A 552 -45.66 33.41 14.34
N CYS A 553 -45.02 32.47 15.06
CA CYS A 553 -45.63 31.91 16.24
C CYS A 553 -44.62 31.79 17.38
N ASN A 554 -45.10 32.26 18.51
CA ASN A 554 -44.43 32.65 19.74
C ASN A 554 -43.67 31.50 20.42
N GLU A 555 -42.76 31.93 21.29
CA GLU A 555 -42.24 31.16 22.42
C GLU A 555 -43.35 30.32 23.10
N TYR A 556 -43.04 29.05 23.38
CA TYR A 556 -43.83 28.13 24.19
C TYR A 556 -45.30 27.92 23.75
N SER A 557 -45.54 26.95 22.88
CA SER A 557 -46.84 26.26 22.82
C SER A 557 -46.70 24.79 23.19
N GLN A 558 -47.52 24.39 24.15
CA GLN A 558 -47.60 23.09 24.81
C GLN A 558 -48.08 21.95 23.88
N PRO A 559 -47.94 20.67 24.30
CA PRO A 559 -48.05 19.51 23.42
C PRO A 559 -49.51 19.17 23.10
N GLY A 560 -49.85 19.23 21.82
CA GLY A 560 -51.13 18.78 21.28
C GLY A 560 -51.53 19.57 20.05
N GLY A 561 -51.11 19.12 18.86
CA GLY A 561 -51.54 19.66 17.58
C GLY A 561 -50.55 19.41 16.44
N ASP A 562 -50.74 18.30 15.72
CA ASP A 562 -50.40 18.01 14.30
C ASP A 562 -49.08 18.49 13.66
N GLY A 563 -48.04 18.79 14.44
CA GLY A 563 -46.66 18.82 13.96
C GLY A 563 -46.04 17.43 14.13
N SER A 564 -45.79 16.70 13.04
CA SER A 564 -45.16 15.37 13.04
C SER A 564 -43.74 15.42 13.60
N TYR A 565 -43.62 15.35 14.92
CA TYR A 565 -42.37 15.19 15.64
C TYR A 565 -41.81 13.80 15.33
N VAL A 566 -40.83 13.73 14.43
CA VAL A 566 -40.08 12.48 14.20
C VAL A 566 -39.29 12.19 15.46
N SER A 567 -39.78 11.24 16.26
CA SER A 567 -39.11 10.74 17.45
C SER A 567 -37.73 10.22 17.07
N VAL A 568 -36.69 10.96 17.46
CA VAL A 568 -35.30 10.47 17.45
C VAL A 568 -35.26 9.19 18.28
N PRO A 569 -34.56 8.13 17.83
CA PRO A 569 -34.36 6.94 18.64
C PRO A 569 -33.84 7.33 20.03
N SER A 570 -34.36 6.68 21.07
CA SER A 570 -34.05 6.99 22.46
C SER A 570 -32.52 7.12 22.69
N PRO A 571 -32.06 7.83 23.73
CA PRO A 571 -30.64 7.89 24.09
C PRO A 571 -29.99 6.50 24.28
N LEU A 572 -30.79 5.44 24.46
CA LEU A 572 -30.35 4.05 24.49
C LEU A 572 -29.95 3.49 23.11
N GLY A 573 -30.49 4.03 22.02
CA GLY A 573 -30.01 3.78 20.65
C GLY A 573 -28.61 4.35 20.41
N LYS A 574 -28.33 5.51 21.01
CA LYS A 574 -26.99 6.12 21.09
C LYS A 574 -25.98 5.16 21.74
N ILE A 575 -26.40 4.36 22.71
CA ILE A 575 -25.54 3.36 23.38
C ILE A 575 -25.40 2.08 22.55
N LYS A 576 -26.41 1.69 21.76
CA LYS A 576 -26.35 0.53 20.85
C LYS A 576 -25.55 0.79 19.56
N SER A 577 -25.45 2.05 19.11
CA SER A 577 -24.70 2.44 17.89
C SER A 577 -23.40 3.20 18.17
N MET A 578 -23.05 3.46 19.44
CA MET A 578 -21.78 4.06 19.81
C MET A 578 -20.66 3.06 19.57
N THR A 579 -19.78 3.38 18.63
CA THR A 579 -18.57 2.60 18.44
C THR A 579 -17.70 2.73 19.69
N LYS A 580 -16.94 1.68 20.02
CA LYS A 580 -16.04 1.67 21.19
C LYS A 580 -15.13 2.91 21.20
N GLU A 581 -14.65 3.32 20.02
CA GLU A 581 -13.77 4.45 19.82
C GLU A 581 -14.43 5.78 20.19
N LYS A 582 -15.72 5.98 19.82
CA LYS A 582 -16.48 7.16 20.21
C LYS A 582 -16.77 7.18 21.71
N ALA A 583 -16.99 6.00 22.33
CA ALA A 583 -17.12 5.89 23.78
C ALA A 583 -15.82 6.28 24.48
N ASP A 584 -14.68 5.79 24.00
CA ASP A 584 -13.35 6.04 24.59
C ASP A 584 -12.95 7.52 24.50
N VAL A 585 -13.21 8.19 23.37
CA VAL A 585 -12.98 9.63 23.22
C VAL A 585 -13.87 10.46 24.14
N LEU A 586 -15.15 10.10 24.27
CA LEU A 586 -16.07 10.79 25.18
C LEU A 586 -15.71 10.57 26.64
N LEU A 587 -15.28 9.35 27.01
CA LEU A 587 -14.79 9.04 28.35
C LEU A 587 -13.51 9.82 28.66
N LEU A 588 -12.58 9.91 27.70
CA LEU A 588 -11.38 10.73 27.85
C LEU A 588 -11.72 12.20 28.02
N ARG A 589 -12.63 12.74 27.21
CA ARG A 589 -13.09 14.13 27.31
C ARG A 589 -13.73 14.42 28.67
N ALA A 590 -14.50 13.47 29.21
CA ALA A 590 -15.12 13.62 30.53
C ALA A 590 -14.11 13.50 31.68
N SER A 591 -13.05 12.70 31.53
CA SER A 591 -12.06 12.43 32.59
C SER A 591 -10.85 13.37 32.56
N LEU A 592 -10.53 13.98 31.42
CA LEU A 592 -9.43 14.92 31.31
C LEU A 592 -9.79 16.23 32.06
N PRO A 593 -8.92 16.79 32.90
CA PRO A 593 -9.16 18.09 33.52
C PRO A 593 -9.40 19.20 32.48
N SER A 594 -10.30 20.13 32.79
CA SER A 594 -10.71 21.22 31.87
C SER A 594 -9.54 22.11 31.41
N HIS A 595 -8.51 22.31 32.23
CA HIS A 595 -7.35 23.12 31.87
C HIS A 595 -6.46 22.52 30.78
N PHE A 596 -6.53 21.19 30.56
CA PHE A 596 -5.84 20.48 29.48
C PHE A 596 -6.64 20.43 28.18
N HIS A 597 -7.89 20.90 28.17
CA HIS A 597 -8.68 21.00 26.96
C HIS A 597 -8.21 22.20 26.13
N LEU A 598 -7.82 21.92 24.88
CA LEU A 598 -7.38 22.92 23.92
C LEU A 598 -8.23 22.81 22.65
N GLN A 599 -8.63 23.94 22.09
CA GLN A 599 -9.17 23.97 20.73
C GLN A 599 -8.05 24.16 19.71
N LEU A 600 -8.21 23.59 18.51
CA LEU A 600 -7.20 23.72 17.46
C LEU A 600 -6.99 25.18 17.04
N SER A 601 -8.00 26.04 17.21
CA SER A 601 -7.92 27.49 16.99
C SER A 601 -7.04 28.24 18.00
N GLU A 602 -6.74 27.64 19.17
CA GLU A 602 -5.82 28.21 20.17
C GLU A 602 -4.34 27.96 19.82
N ILE A 603 -4.06 27.25 18.71
CA ILE A 603 -2.74 26.74 18.36
C ILE A 603 -2.26 27.35 17.03
N GLU A 604 -1.09 27.98 17.06
CA GLU A 604 -0.40 28.51 15.88
C GLU A 604 0.72 27.55 15.45
N PHE A 605 0.60 26.97 14.25
CA PHE A 605 1.62 26.10 13.66
C PHE A 605 2.73 26.91 13.01
N HIS A 606 4.00 26.55 13.26
CA HIS A 606 5.15 27.20 12.65
C HIS A 606 5.91 26.24 11.71
N GLU A 607 6.86 25.47 12.24
CA GLU A 607 7.74 24.59 11.46
C GLU A 607 7.56 23.11 11.85
N ILE A 608 7.81 22.19 10.92
CA ILE A 608 7.83 20.75 11.21
C ILE A 608 9.17 20.41 11.85
N ILE A 609 9.14 19.88 13.07
CA ILE A 609 10.33 19.50 13.84
C ILE A 609 10.53 17.98 13.94
N GLY A 610 9.56 17.20 13.48
CA GLY A 610 9.67 15.74 13.44
C GLY A 610 8.54 15.07 12.67
N SER A 611 8.77 13.84 12.25
CA SER A 611 7.76 12.99 11.62
C SER A 611 7.92 11.55 12.09
N GLY A 612 6.93 11.04 12.81
CA GLY A 612 6.88 9.65 13.28
C GLY A 612 5.83 8.83 12.54
N SER A 613 5.68 7.58 12.97
CA SER A 613 4.68 6.62 12.44
C SER A 613 3.24 7.15 12.53
N PHE A 614 2.96 7.99 13.52
CA PHE A 614 1.60 8.40 13.90
C PHE A 614 1.23 9.83 13.51
N GLY A 615 2.19 10.61 12.98
CA GLY A 615 1.94 12.02 12.75
C GLY A 615 3.18 12.87 12.50
N LYS A 616 2.94 14.13 12.11
CA LYS A 616 3.97 15.16 12.09
C LYS A 616 3.96 15.92 13.41
N VAL A 617 5.15 16.23 13.92
CA VAL A 617 5.34 17.08 15.09
C VAL A 617 5.74 18.46 14.60
N TYR A 618 5.01 19.47 15.04
CA TYR A 618 5.22 20.86 14.69
C TYR A 618 5.71 21.62 15.92
N LYS A 619 6.63 22.55 15.73
CA LYS A 619 6.82 23.64 16.68
C LYS A 619 5.71 24.65 16.44
N GLY A 620 5.17 25.19 17.53
CA GLY A 620 4.11 26.18 17.45
C GLY A 620 4.01 27.04 18.68
N ARG A 621 2.92 27.81 18.75
CA ARG A 621 2.56 28.62 19.90
C ARG A 621 1.16 28.26 20.36
N CYS A 622 0.99 28.09 21.67
CA CYS A 622 -0.30 27.87 22.31
C CYS A 622 -0.36 28.75 23.56
N ARG A 623 -1.40 29.59 23.69
CA ARG A 623 -1.57 30.52 24.82
C ARG A 623 -0.30 31.33 25.15
N ASN A 624 0.35 31.90 24.12
CA ASN A 624 1.62 32.65 24.20
C ASN A 624 2.86 31.86 24.68
N LYS A 625 2.80 30.52 24.74
CA LYS A 625 3.96 29.67 25.03
C LYS A 625 4.40 28.91 23.79
N ILE A 626 5.71 28.74 23.61
CA ILE A 626 6.27 27.90 22.54
C ILE A 626 6.06 26.43 22.93
N VAL A 627 5.48 25.65 22.03
CA VAL A 627 5.03 24.27 22.28
C VAL A 627 5.41 23.34 21.12
N ALA A 628 5.48 22.05 21.41
CA ALA A 628 5.53 20.99 20.41
C ALA A 628 4.11 20.42 20.23
N ILE A 629 3.68 20.25 18.99
CA ILE A 629 2.32 19.84 18.62
C ILE A 629 2.41 18.59 17.76
N LYS A 630 2.05 17.44 18.32
CA LYS A 630 1.97 16.17 17.60
C LYS A 630 0.59 16.02 17.01
N ARG A 631 0.48 16.19 15.68
CA ARG A 631 -0.79 16.03 14.94
C ARG A 631 -0.94 14.61 14.45
N TYR A 632 -2.06 13.98 14.80
CA TYR A 632 -2.45 12.68 14.24
C TYR A 632 -2.97 12.85 12.81
N ARG A 633 -2.74 11.87 11.95
CA ARG A 633 -3.09 11.95 10.52
C ARG A 633 -4.60 11.98 10.33
N ALA A 634 -5.10 12.96 9.58
CA ALA A 634 -6.53 13.09 9.26
C ALA A 634 -7.02 12.18 8.11
N ASN A 635 -6.13 11.41 7.45
CA ASN A 635 -6.48 10.69 6.22
C ASN A 635 -6.20 9.19 6.29
N THR A 636 -7.30 8.47 6.51
CA THR A 636 -7.79 7.16 6.03
C THR A 636 -8.81 6.79 7.10
N TYR A 637 -10.06 6.47 6.76
CA TYR A 637 -11.09 6.01 7.69
C TYR A 637 -10.50 5.38 8.95
N CYS A 638 -10.68 6.03 10.11
CA CYS A 638 -10.05 5.69 11.40
C CYS A 638 -9.75 4.19 11.51
N SER A 639 -8.48 3.80 11.34
CA SER A 639 -8.04 2.50 11.82
C SER A 639 -8.30 2.51 13.32
N LYS A 640 -9.00 1.50 13.83
CA LYS A 640 -9.35 1.38 15.26
C LYS A 640 -8.14 1.64 16.20
N SER A 641 -6.93 1.34 15.72
CA SER A 641 -5.67 1.59 16.42
C SER A 641 -5.38 3.06 16.72
N ASP A 642 -5.71 4.00 15.83
CA ASP A 642 -5.15 5.36 15.89
C ASP A 642 -5.86 6.21 16.95
N VAL A 643 -7.19 6.03 17.07
CA VAL A 643 -7.99 6.62 18.16
C VAL A 643 -7.58 6.01 19.50
N ASP A 644 -7.45 4.68 19.57
CA ASP A 644 -7.03 3.99 20.79
C ASP A 644 -5.64 4.45 21.26
N MET A 645 -4.69 4.64 20.34
CA MET A 645 -3.34 5.14 20.63
C MET A 645 -3.36 6.59 21.10
N PHE A 646 -4.11 7.47 20.42
CA PHE A 646 -4.27 8.86 20.82
C PHE A 646 -4.88 8.97 22.23
N CYS A 647 -6.00 8.29 22.47
CA CYS A 647 -6.68 8.34 23.76
C CYS A 647 -5.78 7.84 24.88
N ARG A 648 -4.97 6.80 24.61
CA ARG A 648 -4.03 6.24 25.57
C ARG A 648 -2.86 7.17 25.87
N GLU A 649 -2.24 7.76 24.84
CA GLU A 649 -1.12 8.69 25.02
C GLU A 649 -1.55 9.90 25.86
N VAL A 650 -2.73 10.47 25.58
CA VAL A 650 -3.30 11.57 26.39
C VAL A 650 -3.58 11.11 27.83
N SER A 651 -4.14 9.92 28.02
CA SER A 651 -4.43 9.37 29.36
C SER A 651 -3.18 9.10 30.21
N ILE A 652 -2.05 8.79 29.55
CA ILE A 652 -0.75 8.64 30.20
C ILE A 652 -0.18 10.02 30.52
N LEU A 653 -0.01 10.87 29.50
CA LEU A 653 0.64 12.17 29.62
C LEU A 653 -0.02 13.08 30.66
N CYS A 654 -1.35 13.07 30.78
CA CYS A 654 -2.06 13.90 31.76
C CYS A 654 -1.81 13.53 33.23
N ARG A 655 -1.19 12.36 33.48
CA ARG A 655 -0.84 11.88 34.83
C ARG A 655 0.64 12.05 35.17
N LEU A 656 1.47 12.44 34.20
CA LEU A 656 2.90 12.57 34.39
C LEU A 656 3.26 13.99 34.83
N ASN A 657 4.06 14.08 35.87
CA ASN A 657 4.62 15.35 36.35
C ASN A 657 5.99 15.10 36.99
N HIS A 658 7.04 15.24 36.21
CA HIS A 658 8.43 15.05 36.65
C HIS A 658 9.38 15.87 35.76
N PRO A 659 10.45 16.50 36.31
CA PRO A 659 11.33 17.38 35.54
C PRO A 659 12.05 16.69 34.37
N CYS A 660 12.31 15.38 34.48
CA CYS A 660 12.96 14.57 33.44
C CYS A 660 11.96 13.91 32.46
N ILE A 661 10.68 14.27 32.51
CA ILE A 661 9.64 13.78 31.59
C ILE A 661 9.05 14.98 30.84
N ILE A 662 8.74 14.80 29.56
CA ILE A 662 8.13 15.86 28.75
C ILE A 662 6.82 16.36 29.38
N GLN A 663 6.72 17.67 29.63
CA GLN A 663 5.51 18.24 30.22
C GLN A 663 4.35 18.27 29.22
N PHE A 664 3.20 17.75 29.65
CA PHE A 664 1.94 17.82 28.93
C PHE A 664 1.27 19.19 29.10
N VAL A 665 0.88 19.83 27.99
CA VAL A 665 0.23 21.14 27.97
C VAL A 665 -1.27 21.01 27.74
N GLY A 666 -1.69 20.07 26.90
CA GLY A 666 -3.10 19.79 26.64
C GLY A 666 -3.32 19.00 25.35
N ALA A 667 -4.58 18.71 25.05
CA ALA A 667 -4.97 17.98 23.84
C ALA A 667 -6.23 18.55 23.19
N CYS A 668 -6.29 18.44 21.86
CA CYS A 668 -7.47 18.75 21.08
C CYS A 668 -8.28 17.47 20.84
N LEU A 669 -9.45 17.37 21.47
CA LEU A 669 -10.25 16.15 21.57
C LEU A 669 -11.60 16.22 20.83
N ASP A 670 -11.93 17.33 20.17
CA ASP A 670 -13.28 17.60 19.66
C ASP A 670 -13.71 16.64 18.55
N ASP A 671 -12.82 16.42 17.58
CA ASP A 671 -13.03 15.56 16.40
C ASP A 671 -11.73 14.83 16.01
N PRO A 672 -11.77 13.58 15.48
CA PRO A 672 -10.58 12.86 15.04
C PRO A 672 -9.71 13.61 14.02
N SER A 673 -10.32 14.42 13.13
CA SER A 673 -9.57 15.27 12.19
C SER A 673 -8.82 16.42 12.88
N GLN A 674 -9.13 16.70 14.15
CA GLN A 674 -8.53 17.73 14.98
C GLN A 674 -7.60 17.18 16.08
N PHE A 675 -7.42 15.86 16.17
CA PHE A 675 -6.55 15.25 17.18
C PHE A 675 -5.13 15.82 17.12
N ALA A 676 -4.73 16.39 18.25
CA ALA A 676 -3.43 16.96 18.48
C ALA A 676 -3.07 16.84 19.97
N ILE A 677 -1.83 16.43 20.24
CA ILE A 677 -1.24 16.41 21.58
C ILE A 677 -0.25 17.57 21.64
N VAL A 678 -0.40 18.43 22.65
CA VAL A 678 0.46 19.58 22.86
C VAL A 678 1.33 19.34 24.09
N THR A 679 2.63 19.38 23.91
CA THR A 679 3.64 19.27 24.96
C THR A 679 4.54 20.50 24.98
N GLN A 680 5.36 20.63 26.01
CA GLN A 680 6.41 21.66 26.02
C GLN A 680 7.34 21.47 24.82
N TYR A 681 7.86 22.58 24.29
CA TYR A 681 8.93 22.54 23.31
C TYR A 681 10.30 22.49 24.00
N VAL A 682 11.18 21.61 23.54
CA VAL A 682 12.55 21.45 24.04
C VAL A 682 13.51 21.87 22.92
N SER A 683 14.27 22.94 23.12
CA SER A 683 14.97 23.63 22.03
C SER A 683 16.25 22.95 21.53
N GLY A 684 16.92 22.13 22.36
CA GLY A 684 18.17 21.46 21.98
C GLY A 684 17.99 20.22 21.10
N GLY A 685 16.76 19.86 20.74
CA GLY A 685 16.46 18.74 19.84
C GLY A 685 16.63 17.37 20.50
N SER A 686 16.68 16.30 19.69
CA SER A 686 16.87 14.94 20.20
C SER A 686 18.34 14.58 20.37
N LEU A 687 18.62 13.66 21.28
CA LEU A 687 19.96 13.12 21.51
C LEU A 687 20.56 12.53 20.22
N PHE A 688 19.73 11.84 19.41
CA PHE A 688 20.15 11.32 18.11
C PHE A 688 20.66 12.43 17.17
N SER A 689 19.92 13.53 17.07
CA SER A 689 20.29 14.67 16.20
C SER A 689 21.62 15.27 16.65
N LEU A 690 21.82 15.41 17.98
CA LEU A 690 23.04 15.96 18.55
C LEU A 690 24.27 15.07 18.26
N LEU A 691 24.14 13.75 18.48
CA LEU A 691 25.25 12.80 18.35
C LEU A 691 25.58 12.46 16.90
N HIS A 692 24.58 12.25 16.05
CA HIS A 692 24.79 11.63 14.73
C HIS A 692 24.60 12.60 13.56
N GLU A 693 23.65 13.53 13.65
CA GLU A 693 23.41 14.52 12.59
C GLU A 693 24.38 15.70 12.73
N GLN A 694 24.49 16.25 13.95
CA GLN A 694 25.37 17.38 14.26
C GLN A 694 26.80 16.93 14.62
N LYS A 695 27.00 15.65 14.94
CA LYS A 695 28.30 15.05 15.33
C LYS A 695 28.99 15.82 16.47
N ARG A 696 28.21 16.34 17.42
CA ARG A 696 28.74 17.15 18.52
C ARG A 696 29.42 16.24 19.56
N THR A 697 30.65 16.58 19.92
CA THR A 697 31.38 15.87 20.98
C THR A 697 30.97 16.39 22.34
N LEU A 698 30.42 15.52 23.19
CA LEU A 698 30.10 15.82 24.59
C LEU A 698 31.21 15.37 25.52
N ASP A 699 31.52 16.17 26.53
CA ASP A 699 32.40 15.77 27.61
C ASP A 699 31.72 14.74 28.53
N LEU A 700 32.51 14.05 29.35
CA LEU A 700 31.99 12.99 30.20
C LEU A 700 30.95 13.52 31.19
N GLN A 701 31.14 14.73 31.72
CA GLN A 701 30.21 15.33 32.67
C GLN A 701 28.82 15.54 32.05
N SER A 702 28.74 16.13 30.85
CA SER A 702 27.45 16.31 30.16
C SER A 702 26.79 14.97 29.82
N LYS A 703 27.58 13.97 29.39
CA LYS A 703 27.07 12.61 29.15
C LYS A 703 26.45 11.99 30.41
N LEU A 704 27.08 12.18 31.57
CA LEU A 704 26.56 11.65 32.84
C LEU A 704 25.30 12.38 33.28
N ILE A 705 25.20 13.70 33.11
CA ILE A 705 23.99 14.48 33.41
C ILE A 705 22.80 13.95 32.60
N ILE A 706 22.97 13.79 31.29
CA ILE A 706 21.94 13.25 30.39
C ILE A 706 21.53 11.84 30.83
N ALA A 707 22.50 10.96 31.11
CA ALA A 707 22.23 9.60 31.56
C ALA A 707 21.40 9.56 32.85
N VAL A 708 21.79 10.37 33.85
CA VAL A 708 21.11 10.46 35.14
C VAL A 708 19.70 11.00 34.98
N ASP A 709 19.48 12.02 34.16
CA ASP A 709 18.15 12.58 33.93
C ASP A 709 17.21 11.56 33.28
N VAL A 710 17.67 10.85 32.25
CA VAL A 710 16.89 9.78 31.62
C VAL A 710 16.58 8.66 32.62
N ALA A 711 17.55 8.25 33.45
CA ALA A 711 17.34 7.24 34.48
C ALA A 711 16.28 7.68 35.51
N LYS A 712 16.33 8.93 35.99
CA LYS A 712 15.32 9.50 36.91
C LYS A 712 13.94 9.54 36.26
N GLY A 713 13.85 9.89 34.98
CA GLY A 713 12.59 9.87 34.23
C GLY A 713 12.00 8.46 34.16
N MET A 714 12.79 7.47 33.77
CA MET A 714 12.33 6.08 33.69
C MET A 714 11.98 5.50 35.06
N GLU A 715 12.75 5.82 36.10
CA GLU A 715 12.46 5.43 37.48
C GLU A 715 11.12 5.97 37.95
N TYR A 716 10.83 7.25 37.66
CA TYR A 716 9.56 7.87 37.97
C TYR A 716 8.39 7.09 37.35
N LEU A 717 8.48 6.73 36.05
CA LEU A 717 7.43 5.98 35.35
C LEU A 717 7.19 4.59 35.96
N HIS A 718 8.27 3.88 36.30
CA HIS A 718 8.20 2.51 36.82
C HIS A 718 7.71 2.44 38.27
N ASN A 719 7.87 3.52 39.04
CA ASN A 719 7.47 3.59 40.46
C ASN A 719 6.10 4.26 40.69
N LEU A 720 5.36 4.62 39.64
CA LEU A 720 3.98 5.11 39.78
C LEU A 720 3.08 4.04 40.43
N THR A 721 2.01 4.49 41.09
CA THR A 721 0.99 3.59 41.69
C THR A 721 0.44 2.58 40.69
N HIS A 722 0.34 2.98 39.42
CA HIS A 722 0.18 2.11 38.28
C HIS A 722 1.42 2.27 37.40
N PRO A 723 2.41 1.35 37.48
CA PRO A 723 3.65 1.47 36.73
C PRO A 723 3.40 1.63 35.23
N ILE A 724 4.18 2.47 34.57
CA ILE A 724 4.09 2.72 33.13
C ILE A 724 5.37 2.23 32.46
N ILE A 725 5.22 1.38 31.45
CA ILE A 725 6.33 0.94 30.58
C ILE A 725 6.34 1.81 29.32
N HIS A 726 7.51 2.32 28.94
CA HIS A 726 7.66 3.26 27.82
C HIS A 726 7.60 2.53 26.46
N ARG A 727 8.27 1.38 26.34
CA ARG A 727 8.27 0.47 25.17
C ARG A 727 8.93 0.98 23.88
N ASP A 728 9.38 2.22 23.83
CA ASP A 728 10.08 2.81 22.67
C ASP A 728 11.16 3.80 23.11
N LEU A 729 11.87 3.50 24.19
CA LEU A 729 12.97 4.35 24.65
C LEU A 729 14.15 4.20 23.69
N ASN A 730 14.51 5.29 23.02
CA ASN A 730 15.64 5.37 22.08
C ASN A 730 16.18 6.82 22.03
N SER A 731 17.32 7.04 21.37
CA SER A 731 17.95 8.37 21.31
C SER A 731 17.17 9.43 20.52
N HIS A 732 16.16 9.06 19.70
CA HIS A 732 15.25 10.02 19.09
C HIS A 732 14.21 10.56 20.09
N ASN A 733 13.86 9.75 21.09
CA ASN A 733 12.83 10.03 22.10
C ASN A 733 13.41 10.64 23.39
N ILE A 734 14.71 10.91 23.43
CA ILE A 734 15.39 11.67 24.49
C ILE A 734 15.65 13.08 23.96
N LEU A 735 15.01 14.09 24.56
CA LEU A 735 15.16 15.49 24.15
C LEU A 735 16.07 16.24 25.12
N LEU A 736 16.83 17.20 24.61
CA LEU A 736 17.85 17.93 25.36
C LEU A 736 17.54 19.42 25.42
N TYR A 737 17.65 20.02 26.59
CA TYR A 737 17.66 21.47 26.75
C TYR A 737 19.02 22.06 26.38
N GLU A 738 19.06 23.38 26.16
CA GLU A 738 20.30 24.11 25.86
C GLU A 738 21.33 24.08 27.01
N ASP A 739 20.87 23.88 28.24
CA ASP A 739 21.71 23.74 29.43
C ASP A 739 22.30 22.33 29.62
N GLY A 740 21.96 21.38 28.73
CA GLY A 740 22.47 20.00 28.75
C GLY A 740 21.62 19.00 29.54
N HIS A 741 20.52 19.43 30.16
CA HIS A 741 19.57 18.53 30.82
C HIS A 741 18.70 17.77 29.82
N ALA A 742 18.25 16.57 30.21
CA ALA A 742 17.48 15.69 29.33
C ALA A 742 16.06 15.41 29.84
N VAL A 743 15.14 15.19 28.91
CA VAL A 743 13.78 14.71 29.19
C VAL A 743 13.41 13.54 28.29
N VAL A 744 12.66 12.60 28.84
CA VAL A 744 12.08 11.48 28.10
C VAL A 744 10.76 11.93 27.45
N ALA A 745 10.61 11.64 26.16
CA ALA A 745 9.49 12.07 25.33
C ALA A 745 8.92 10.90 24.48
N ASP A 746 7.81 11.18 23.80
CA ASP A 746 7.04 10.25 22.95
C ASP A 746 6.45 9.02 23.66
N PHE A 747 5.20 9.15 24.13
CA PHE A 747 4.50 8.14 24.92
C PHE A 747 3.47 7.34 24.09
N GLY A 748 3.53 7.41 22.76
CA GLY A 748 2.54 6.75 21.89
C GLY A 748 2.49 5.22 22.04
N GLU A 749 3.65 4.61 22.29
CA GLU A 749 3.77 3.17 22.51
C GLU A 749 3.66 2.75 23.98
N SER A 750 3.60 3.71 24.91
CA SER A 750 3.62 3.43 26.35
C SER A 750 2.33 2.76 26.85
N ARG A 751 2.42 1.96 27.92
CA ARG A 751 1.29 1.23 28.52
C ARG A 751 1.36 1.22 30.04
N PHE A 752 0.20 1.16 30.69
CA PHE A 752 0.11 0.81 32.12
C PHE A 752 0.36 -0.69 32.30
N LEU A 753 1.19 -1.06 33.27
CA LEU A 753 1.45 -2.45 33.63
C LEU A 753 0.24 -3.02 34.39
N GLN A 754 -0.52 -3.93 33.78
CA GLN A 754 -1.67 -4.62 34.40
C GLN A 754 -1.30 -6.05 34.86
N SER A 755 -2.03 -6.58 35.84
CA SER A 755 -1.80 -7.88 36.46
C SER A 755 -2.25 -9.10 35.64
N LEU A 756 -2.88 -8.89 34.47
CA LEU A 756 -3.33 -9.96 33.57
C LEU A 756 -2.54 -9.94 32.26
N ASP A 757 -1.94 -11.08 31.94
CA ASP A 757 -0.95 -11.33 30.88
C ASP A 757 -1.44 -11.13 29.42
N GLU A 758 -2.69 -10.73 29.19
CA GLU A 758 -3.31 -10.76 27.86
C GLU A 758 -3.20 -9.44 27.04
N ASP A 759 -3.09 -8.27 27.69
CA ASP A 759 -3.17 -6.95 26.99
C ASP A 759 -1.81 -6.27 26.72
N ASN A 760 -0.69 -6.85 27.17
CA ASN A 760 0.64 -6.30 26.89
C ASN A 760 1.16 -6.64 25.48
N MET A 761 0.46 -7.50 24.73
CA MET A 761 0.81 -7.90 23.36
C MET A 761 0.23 -6.93 22.31
N THR A 762 1.05 -6.49 21.35
CA THR A 762 0.61 -5.62 20.24
C THR A 762 1.17 -6.08 18.90
N LYS A 763 0.45 -5.85 17.81
CA LYS A 763 0.87 -6.19 16.43
C LYS A 763 2.03 -5.32 15.89
N GLN A 764 2.38 -4.22 16.55
CA GLN A 764 3.44 -3.30 16.12
C GLN A 764 4.56 -3.24 17.16
N PRO A 765 5.81 -3.57 16.79
CA PRO A 765 6.99 -3.35 17.63
C PRO A 765 7.42 -1.88 17.62
N GLY A 766 7.98 -1.38 18.74
CA GLY A 766 8.72 -0.12 18.78
C GLY A 766 10.00 -0.17 17.93
N ASN A 767 10.92 0.78 18.09
CA ASN A 767 12.13 0.81 17.28
C ASN A 767 12.99 -0.45 17.50
N LEU A 768 13.07 -1.30 16.47
CA LEU A 768 13.71 -2.61 16.53
C LEU A 768 15.19 -2.54 16.95
N ARG A 769 15.90 -1.44 16.68
CA ARG A 769 17.34 -1.34 16.98
C ARG A 769 17.63 -1.26 18.49
N TRP A 770 16.77 -0.61 19.26
CA TRP A 770 16.90 -0.52 20.72
C TRP A 770 16.06 -1.57 21.46
N MET A 771 15.40 -2.46 20.73
CA MET A 771 14.50 -3.46 21.28
C MET A 771 15.23 -4.55 22.07
N ALA A 772 14.65 -4.89 23.23
CA ALA A 772 15.14 -5.98 24.06
C ALA A 772 14.95 -7.37 23.41
N PRO A 773 15.93 -8.28 23.53
CA PRO A 773 15.89 -9.67 23.03
C PRO A 773 14.61 -10.45 23.34
N GLU A 774 14.10 -10.32 24.56
CA GLU A 774 12.91 -11.02 25.05
C GLU A 774 11.63 -10.55 24.37
N VAL A 775 11.56 -9.26 24.01
CA VAL A 775 10.42 -8.69 23.27
C VAL A 775 10.38 -9.26 21.85
N PHE A 776 11.55 -9.41 21.23
CA PHE A 776 11.71 -9.95 19.88
C PHE A 776 11.44 -11.47 19.81
N SER A 777 11.87 -12.23 20.83
CA SER A 777 11.80 -13.70 20.85
C SER A 777 10.52 -14.28 21.47
N GLN A 778 9.90 -13.62 22.47
CA GLN A 778 8.79 -14.16 23.26
C GLN A 778 7.42 -13.55 22.90
N CYS A 779 7.22 -13.17 21.64
CA CYS A 779 5.94 -12.62 21.14
C CYS A 779 5.46 -11.37 21.93
N THR A 780 6.22 -10.28 21.89
CA THR A 780 5.76 -8.93 22.30
C THR A 780 5.38 -8.73 23.78
N ARG A 781 5.89 -9.56 24.70
CA ARG A 781 5.74 -9.32 26.15
C ARG A 781 6.71 -8.24 26.62
N TYR A 782 6.22 -7.02 26.78
CA TYR A 782 7.01 -5.93 27.37
C TYR A 782 6.93 -5.95 28.89
N THR A 783 8.08 -5.73 29.54
CA THR A 783 8.20 -5.54 30.99
C THR A 783 9.10 -4.36 31.27
N ILE A 784 9.19 -3.94 32.53
CA ILE A 784 10.16 -2.92 32.98
C ILE A 784 11.60 -3.28 32.54
N LYS A 785 11.94 -4.57 32.44
CA LYS A 785 13.27 -5.03 32.01
C LYS A 785 13.60 -4.65 30.56
N ALA A 786 12.59 -4.60 29.69
CA ALA A 786 12.79 -4.19 28.30
C ALA A 786 13.15 -2.71 28.18
N ASP A 787 12.56 -1.86 29.03
CA ASP A 787 12.91 -0.43 29.13
C ASP A 787 14.33 -0.26 29.67
N VAL A 788 14.74 -1.04 30.67
CA VAL A 788 16.10 -1.02 31.24
C VAL A 788 17.14 -1.43 30.18
N PHE A 789 16.84 -2.45 29.37
CA PHE A 789 17.69 -2.85 28.26
C PHE A 789 17.85 -1.74 27.22
N SER A 790 16.73 -1.10 26.85
CA SER A 790 16.70 0.02 25.90
C SER A 790 17.49 1.22 26.41
N TYR A 791 17.38 1.52 27.71
CA TYR A 791 18.18 2.54 28.40
C TYR A 791 19.68 2.23 28.33
N ALA A 792 20.09 0.98 28.58
CA ALA A 792 21.49 0.58 28.51
C ALA A 792 22.07 0.75 27.08
N LEU A 793 21.28 0.51 26.04
CA LEU A 793 21.68 0.82 24.66
C LEU A 793 21.82 2.32 24.40
N CYS A 794 20.89 3.15 24.89
CA CYS A 794 21.00 4.60 24.80
C CYS A 794 22.23 5.14 25.56
N LEU A 795 22.53 4.57 26.73
CA LEU A 795 23.72 4.91 27.51
C LEU A 795 25.00 4.55 26.77
N TRP A 796 25.06 3.37 26.15
CA TRP A 796 26.20 2.98 25.33
C TRP A 796 26.40 3.93 24.15
N GLU A 797 25.33 4.24 23.41
CA GLU A 797 25.33 5.18 22.29
C GLU A 797 25.80 6.58 22.71
N LEU A 798 25.34 7.07 23.86
CA LEU A 798 25.76 8.36 24.42
C LEU A 798 27.26 8.38 24.76
N LEU A 799 27.80 7.28 25.28
CA LEU A 799 29.20 7.18 25.68
C LEU A 799 30.14 7.05 24.49
N THR A 800 29.79 6.21 23.51
CA THR A 800 30.61 5.94 22.32
C THR A 800 30.42 6.96 21.21
N GLY A 801 29.25 7.61 21.15
CA GLY A 801 28.84 8.43 20.00
C GLY A 801 28.55 7.58 18.76
N GLU A 802 28.39 6.27 18.90
CA GLU A 802 28.13 5.33 17.80
C GLU A 802 26.70 4.81 17.87
N ILE A 803 26.09 4.61 16.69
CA ILE A 803 24.78 3.96 16.60
C ILE A 803 24.94 2.46 16.94
N PRO A 804 24.14 1.90 17.87
CA PRO A 804 24.21 0.48 18.20
C PRO A 804 24.01 -0.39 16.96
N PHE A 805 25.01 -1.23 16.65
CA PHE A 805 25.03 -2.07 15.45
C PHE A 805 24.82 -1.27 14.15
N ALA A 806 25.50 -0.12 13.98
CA ALA A 806 25.38 0.76 12.82
C ALA A 806 25.50 0.04 11.46
N HIS A 807 26.30 -1.03 11.41
CA HIS A 807 26.53 -1.86 10.21
C HIS A 807 25.33 -2.76 9.84
N LEU A 808 24.34 -2.90 10.73
CA LEU A 808 23.15 -3.73 10.52
C LEU A 808 21.90 -2.87 10.38
N LYS A 809 20.94 -3.36 9.59
CA LYS A 809 19.57 -2.83 9.60
C LYS A 809 18.92 -3.10 10.96
N PRO A 810 17.98 -2.26 11.44
CA PRO A 810 17.36 -2.39 12.76
C PRO A 810 16.83 -3.79 13.09
N ALA A 811 16.15 -4.45 12.15
CA ALA A 811 15.63 -5.80 12.34
C ALA A 811 16.72 -6.88 12.47
N ALA A 812 17.85 -6.70 11.77
CA ALA A 812 19.00 -7.61 11.87
C ALA A 812 19.75 -7.40 13.19
N ALA A 813 19.91 -6.15 13.64
CA ALA A 813 20.46 -5.85 14.96
C ALA A 813 19.61 -6.49 16.08
N ALA A 814 18.28 -6.38 15.99
CA ALA A 814 17.36 -7.03 16.93
C ALA A 814 17.54 -8.56 16.93
N ALA A 815 17.61 -9.17 15.74
CA ALA A 815 17.78 -10.61 15.59
C ALA A 815 19.12 -11.10 16.16
N ASP A 816 20.21 -10.38 15.92
CA ASP A 816 21.55 -10.73 16.43
C ASP A 816 21.62 -10.62 17.96
N MET A 817 20.99 -9.59 18.54
CA MET A 817 20.87 -9.47 19.99
C MET A 817 20.02 -10.59 20.60
N ALA A 818 18.98 -11.02 19.89
CA ALA A 818 18.01 -12.01 20.36
C ALA A 818 18.47 -13.46 20.24
N TYR A 819 18.98 -13.86 19.06
CA TYR A 819 19.30 -15.25 18.74
C TYR A 819 20.79 -15.56 18.84
N HIS A 820 21.65 -14.57 18.65
CA HIS A 820 23.10 -14.75 18.71
C HIS A 820 23.71 -14.17 20.00
N HIS A 821 22.89 -13.57 20.87
CA HIS A 821 23.29 -12.95 22.14
C HIS A 821 24.41 -11.91 22.00
N ILE A 822 24.53 -11.29 20.83
CA ILE A 822 25.55 -10.27 20.56
C ILE A 822 25.16 -8.98 21.28
N ARG A 823 26.15 -8.22 21.78
CA ARG A 823 25.99 -6.90 22.41
C ARG A 823 26.98 -5.91 21.79
N PRO A 824 26.70 -4.59 21.82
CA PRO A 824 27.68 -3.59 21.40
C PRO A 824 28.99 -3.71 22.18
N PRO A 825 30.16 -3.52 21.53
CA PRO A 825 31.45 -3.68 22.19
C PRO A 825 31.67 -2.60 23.25
N ILE A 826 32.10 -2.99 24.45
CA ILE A 826 32.50 -2.06 25.51
C ILE A 826 33.99 -1.77 25.35
N GLY A 827 34.34 -0.59 24.81
CA GLY A 827 35.72 -0.15 24.64
C GLY A 827 36.41 0.18 25.98
N TYR A 828 37.75 0.16 25.99
CA TYR A 828 38.58 0.50 27.16
C TYR A 828 38.38 1.95 27.66
N SER A 829 37.78 2.82 26.85
CA SER A 829 37.47 4.21 27.17
C SER A 829 36.30 4.40 28.13
N ILE A 830 35.48 3.36 28.35
CA ILE A 830 34.31 3.44 29.26
C ILE A 830 34.75 3.10 30.69
N PRO A 831 34.49 3.97 31.69
CA PRO A 831 34.82 3.72 33.09
C PRO A 831 34.25 2.39 33.60
N LYS A 832 35.04 1.63 34.37
CA LYS A 832 34.65 0.31 34.90
C LYS A 832 33.28 0.26 35.61
N PRO A 833 32.89 1.25 36.44
CA PRO A 833 31.55 1.26 37.05
C PRO A 833 30.43 1.29 36.01
N ILE A 834 30.59 2.11 34.97
CA ILE A 834 29.62 2.26 33.87
C ILE A 834 29.60 1.01 32.98
N SER A 835 30.77 0.41 32.72
CA SER A 835 30.85 -0.88 32.02
C SER A 835 30.11 -1.99 32.77
N SER A 836 30.20 -2.03 34.10
CA SER A 836 29.41 -2.97 34.92
C SER A 836 27.91 -2.70 34.81
N LEU A 837 27.53 -1.43 34.74
CA LEU A 837 26.16 -0.99 34.58
C LEU A 837 25.54 -1.45 33.26
N LEU A 838 26.24 -1.25 32.15
CA LEU A 838 25.83 -1.72 30.81
C LEU A 838 25.65 -3.24 30.79
N MET A 839 26.61 -3.97 31.37
CA MET A 839 26.54 -5.43 31.44
C MET A 839 25.35 -5.93 32.27
N ARG A 840 24.98 -5.22 33.36
CA ARG A 840 23.78 -5.54 34.15
C ARG A 840 22.49 -5.26 33.40
N GLY A 841 22.42 -4.14 32.68
CA GLY A 841 21.27 -3.77 31.86
C GLY A 841 21.03 -4.71 30.67
N TRP A 842 22.06 -5.44 30.21
CA TRP A 842 22.00 -6.33 29.04
C TRP A 842 21.84 -7.84 29.34
N ASN A 843 21.80 -8.24 30.61
CA ASN A 843 21.92 -9.63 31.03
C ASN A 843 20.60 -10.43 30.95
N SER A 844 20.69 -11.72 30.61
CA SER A 844 19.60 -12.56 30.09
C SER A 844 18.83 -13.40 31.13
N SER A 845 19.14 -13.28 32.44
CA SER A 845 18.58 -14.15 33.50
C SER A 845 17.42 -13.47 34.24
N PRO A 846 16.19 -14.04 34.23
CA PRO A 846 15.02 -13.45 34.89
C PRO A 846 15.12 -13.38 36.43
N GLU A 847 15.95 -14.21 37.06
CA GLU A 847 15.90 -14.48 38.52
C GLU A 847 16.95 -13.72 39.34
N VAL A 848 18.05 -13.24 38.75
CA VAL A 848 19.10 -12.53 39.52
C VAL A 848 18.77 -11.05 39.74
N LEU A 849 17.78 -10.51 39.02
CA LEU A 849 17.30 -9.12 39.18
C LEU A 849 16.10 -8.98 40.13
N ALA A 850 15.62 -10.08 40.74
CA ALA A 850 14.45 -10.05 41.64
C ALA A 850 14.66 -9.18 42.89
N HIS A 851 15.91 -8.86 43.25
CA HIS A 851 16.25 -8.02 44.41
C HIS A 851 16.81 -6.63 44.07
N THR A 852 16.88 -6.25 42.78
CA THR A 852 17.39 -4.94 42.33
C THR A 852 16.43 -4.27 41.33
N CYS A 853 15.13 -4.32 41.63
CA CYS A 853 14.05 -3.83 40.78
C CYS A 853 13.97 -2.29 40.63
N CYS A 854 14.90 -1.52 41.19
CA CYS A 854 14.84 -0.06 41.10
C CYS A 854 16.01 0.47 40.28
N LEU A 855 15.69 1.23 39.22
CA LEU A 855 16.61 2.16 38.56
C LEU A 855 17.32 3.08 39.58
N ALA A 856 16.79 3.25 40.80
CA ALA A 856 17.50 3.78 41.98
C ALA A 856 18.94 3.24 42.11
N GLY A 857 19.15 1.93 41.94
CA GLY A 857 20.48 1.32 42.04
C GLY A 857 21.46 1.77 40.94
N TYR A 858 20.94 2.22 39.80
CA TYR A 858 21.70 2.79 38.70
C TYR A 858 22.02 4.28 38.96
N THR A 859 21.06 5.04 39.51
CA THR A 859 21.22 6.47 39.86
C THR A 859 22.25 6.70 40.98
N PHE A 860 22.44 5.73 41.88
CA PHE A 860 23.46 5.78 42.95
C PHE A 860 24.84 5.22 42.53
N GLN A 861 24.98 4.64 41.33
CA GLN A 861 26.24 4.05 40.83
C GLN A 861 26.89 4.82 39.66
N ILE A 862 26.13 5.67 38.97
CA ILE A 862 26.62 6.70 38.03
C ILE A 862 27.03 7.93 38.85
#